data_AF-A0A517YWB7-F1
#
_entry.id   AF-A0A517YWB7-F1
#
_cell.length_a   1.000
_cell.length_b   1.000
_cell.length_c   1.000
_cell.angle_alpha   90.00
_cell.angle_beta   90.00
_cell.angle_gamma   90.00
#
_symmetry.space_group_name_H-M   'P 1'
#
loop_
_entity.id
_entity.type
_entity.pdbx_description
1 polymer ?
#
loop_
_entity_poly.entity_id
_entity_poly.type
_entity_poly.pdbx_seq_one_letter_code
_entity_poly.pdbx_strand_id
1 'polypeptide(L)'
;MRPVSRKYKYWMNNSMKKRQVRKTEVVRIAAASMLACAAMVVVVGMPGCSKPEQRTTAPGAKPMPMFRGPSYLHGSVGSLTSLDGFAPMLVSNYSLVVDLEGTGSRQIPQHLKQYMVSELRKQGVGTPSKGYGWLSPERMMADKGSAIVAIEGMIPAGAVKGQRFDLLVSALPGTDTESLDGGRLWRTELSPGGVQFPGRFIKKEAGAIGPIYMSPMKRDISDRKELQKFSRQAVVIAGGEVKNNRDMRLVLNVPSYTRSRMIADRINEKYGYHEDSQPIAEAKTDTFIRITVPQRWAYRTEELLGLIKSTYLEVSPGFEARQAAKLAKVLEKFPEQEDEIVQAWRALGKMSLDVLRVLYDHDLQHVKRSALKAGAWLGDERASRYLQEMSKDPDWATRKMVAELLVYLPDSANGREALSALLDDAKQEVRLAAYNSIAITGHELLNRYVVRDGNDEVKFLIDRIRGIEKPLIYVTHEYGIPRIVLFNDQMKLADEGYASMWSDRLMLRSNDRVVDPTAVNVLDSAASRTTTVFYRLNAREKADVVANAKDKRKAAVEARKPKQYEIPSTVATLVYLLGHRQVDFEDQPGLDLTYSQVADVVYQLSKQGYVKAEVVLHQSPLQKQIDDYQKANQIDGVRRDSDAIDPMVEDSPAVSGEKAGRRIGAPMTLQRGFDKPQQGRAESDGSNDAKQQARPE
;
A
#
# COMPACT_ATOMS: atom_id res chain seq x y z
N MET A 1 -14.11 23.15 -1.14
CA MET A 1 -13.79 22.12 -2.16
C MET A 1 -15.04 21.27 -2.39
N ARG A 2 -15.50 21.05 -3.64
CA ARG A 2 -16.56 20.07 -3.93
C ARG A 2 -15.93 18.67 -4.02
N PRO A 3 -16.56 17.60 -3.50
CA PRO A 3 -16.04 16.25 -3.68
C PRO A 3 -16.23 15.80 -5.13
N VAL A 4 -15.24 15.08 -5.66
CA VAL A 4 -15.35 14.30 -6.90
C VAL A 4 -16.59 13.40 -6.83
N SER A 5 -17.33 13.35 -7.94
CA SER A 5 -18.69 12.84 -8.18
C SER A 5 -19.49 12.20 -7.02
N ARG A 6 -20.77 12.59 -6.91
CA ARG A 6 -21.76 11.97 -6.00
C ARG A 6 -21.88 10.45 -6.17
N LYS A 7 -21.52 9.89 -7.33
CA LYS A 7 -21.59 8.45 -7.63
C LYS A 7 -20.54 7.64 -6.85
N TYR A 8 -19.32 8.14 -6.66
CA TYR A 8 -18.28 7.41 -5.91
C TYR A 8 -18.61 7.27 -4.41
N LYS A 9 -19.20 8.31 -3.81
CA LYS A 9 -19.75 8.26 -2.43
C LYS A 9 -20.91 7.27 -2.28
N TYR A 10 -21.68 7.01 -3.34
CA TYR A 10 -22.85 6.13 -3.29
C TYR A 10 -22.44 4.64 -3.20
N TRP A 11 -21.32 4.27 -3.82
CA TRP A 11 -20.85 2.88 -3.84
C TRP A 11 -20.20 2.46 -2.50
N MET A 12 -19.32 3.29 -1.93
CA MET A 12 -18.69 2.98 -0.62
C MET A 12 -19.71 2.88 0.53
N ASN A 13 -20.77 3.71 0.54
CA ASN A 13 -21.74 3.73 1.65
C ASN A 13 -22.73 2.55 1.64
N ASN A 14 -23.06 1.97 0.48
CA ASN A 14 -24.07 0.91 0.41
C ASN A 14 -23.57 -0.44 0.95
N SER A 15 -22.26 -0.71 0.89
CA SER A 15 -21.67 -1.90 1.52
C SER A 15 -21.71 -1.87 3.06
N MET A 16 -21.75 -0.68 3.68
CA MET A 16 -21.90 -0.57 5.14
C MET A 16 -23.36 -0.74 5.59
N LYS A 17 -24.33 -0.21 4.83
CA LYS A 17 -25.75 -0.24 5.23
C LYS A 17 -26.33 -1.65 5.37
N LYS A 18 -25.89 -2.63 4.59
CA LYS A 18 -26.43 -4.02 4.66
C LYS A 18 -26.01 -4.81 5.91
N ARG A 19 -25.00 -4.39 6.68
CA ARG A 19 -24.65 -5.02 7.99
C ARG A 19 -25.34 -4.36 9.20
N GLN A 20 -26.08 -3.27 9.01
CA GLN A 20 -26.63 -2.45 10.11
C GLN A 20 -28.11 -2.73 10.44
N VAL A 21 -28.82 -3.54 9.63
CA VAL A 21 -30.27 -3.83 9.75
C VAL A 21 -30.58 -5.10 10.58
N ARG A 22 -29.73 -5.45 11.55
CA ARG A 22 -29.97 -6.59 12.49
C ARG A 22 -29.62 -6.28 13.95
N LYS A 23 -29.60 -5.00 14.35
CA LYS A 23 -29.37 -4.56 15.75
C LYS A 23 -30.20 -3.33 16.14
N THR A 24 -31.52 -3.43 15.95
CA THR A 24 -32.48 -2.39 16.39
C THR A 24 -33.72 -2.99 17.05
N GLU A 25 -33.52 -3.96 17.95
CA GLU A 25 -34.41 -4.26 19.07
C GLU A 25 -33.53 -4.51 20.31
N VAL A 26 -34.12 -4.43 21.51
CA VAL A 26 -33.43 -4.51 22.83
C VAL A 26 -32.55 -3.30 23.21
N VAL A 27 -33.14 -2.08 23.26
CA VAL A 27 -32.90 -1.09 24.35
C VAL A 27 -34.17 -0.25 24.58
N ARG A 28 -35.12 -0.79 25.35
CA ARG A 28 -36.10 -0.04 26.15
C ARG A 28 -36.31 -0.84 27.45
N ILE A 29 -36.67 -0.17 28.55
CA ILE A 29 -36.67 -0.68 29.95
C ILE A 29 -35.28 -0.69 30.61
N ALA A 30 -34.87 0.48 31.12
CA ALA A 30 -33.95 0.65 32.25
C ALA A 30 -33.95 2.13 32.70
N ALA A 31 -35.13 2.66 33.07
CA ALA A 31 -35.30 4.06 33.46
C ALA A 31 -36.21 4.16 34.71
N ALA A 32 -35.72 3.62 35.82
CA ALA A 32 -36.24 3.82 37.18
C ALA A 32 -35.16 3.42 38.19
N SER A 33 -35.19 4.02 39.38
CA SER A 33 -34.35 3.69 40.55
C SER A 33 -32.87 4.11 40.51
N MET A 34 -32.59 5.36 40.90
CA MET A 34 -31.79 5.66 42.10
C MET A 34 -31.83 7.17 42.40
N LEU A 35 -32.89 7.57 43.13
CA LEU A 35 -33.09 8.93 43.63
C LEU A 35 -33.22 8.84 45.16
N ALA A 36 -32.15 8.40 45.82
CA ALA A 36 -32.05 8.28 47.27
C ALA A 36 -30.57 8.25 47.69
N CYS A 37 -30.13 9.31 48.39
CA CYS A 37 -28.93 9.47 49.25
C CYS A 37 -28.38 10.90 49.15
N ALA A 38 -29.23 11.88 49.47
CA ALA A 38 -28.82 13.23 49.79
C ALA A 38 -29.12 13.51 51.27
N ALA A 39 -28.15 13.27 52.17
CA ALA A 39 -28.12 13.81 53.54
C ALA A 39 -26.76 13.55 54.21
N MET A 40 -26.26 14.54 54.95
CA MET A 40 -25.13 14.51 55.91
C MET A 40 -23.74 14.07 55.41
N VAL A 41 -22.79 15.01 55.37
CA VAL A 41 -21.86 15.31 56.49
C VAL A 41 -21.51 16.81 56.44
N VAL A 42 -21.35 17.43 57.62
CA VAL A 42 -21.10 18.88 57.79
C VAL A 42 -19.62 19.17 58.09
N VAL A 43 -19.11 20.20 57.41
CA VAL A 43 -18.01 21.13 57.74
C VAL A 43 -17.12 20.84 58.96
N VAL A 44 -15.81 20.71 58.72
CA VAL A 44 -14.74 21.39 59.48
C VAL A 44 -13.69 21.87 58.47
N GLY A 45 -13.24 23.13 58.59
CA GLY A 45 -12.20 23.71 57.72
C GLY A 45 -10.88 23.96 58.45
N MET A 46 -9.77 23.89 57.70
CA MET A 46 -8.46 24.45 58.10
C MET A 46 -7.81 25.11 56.88
N PRO A 47 -7.27 26.35 56.99
CA PRO A 47 -6.64 27.04 55.88
C PRO A 47 -5.19 26.55 55.69
N GLY A 48 -5.01 25.47 54.93
CA GLY A 48 -3.69 25.04 54.49
C GLY A 48 -3.13 25.97 53.43
N CYS A 49 -2.13 26.78 53.78
CA CYS A 49 -1.34 27.56 52.81
C CYS A 49 -0.51 26.63 51.92
N SER A 50 -1.10 26.12 50.84
CA SER A 50 -0.35 25.52 49.74
C SER A 50 0.42 26.62 49.01
N LYS A 51 1.74 26.62 49.15
CA LYS A 51 2.63 27.36 48.23
C LYS A 51 2.25 26.96 46.80
N PRO A 52 2.14 27.90 45.84
CA PRO A 52 1.96 27.54 44.45
C PRO A 52 3.21 26.78 44.02
N GLU A 53 3.06 25.47 43.82
CA GLU A 53 4.12 24.61 43.33
C GLU A 53 4.52 25.13 41.95
N GLN A 54 5.69 25.79 41.89
CA GLN A 54 6.25 26.23 40.63
C GLN A 54 6.39 24.99 39.75
N ARG A 55 5.58 24.93 38.70
CA ARG A 55 5.80 23.99 37.60
C ARG A 55 7.22 24.24 37.12
N THR A 56 8.13 23.38 37.53
CA THR A 56 9.46 23.27 36.96
C THR A 56 9.25 23.01 35.48
N THR A 57 9.47 24.06 34.68
CA THR A 57 9.43 23.95 33.23
C THR A 57 10.40 22.85 32.85
N ALA A 58 9.89 21.78 32.25
CA ALA A 58 10.72 20.69 31.75
C ALA A 58 11.85 21.31 30.91
N PRO A 59 13.11 20.83 31.07
CA PRO A 59 14.26 21.46 30.44
C PRO A 59 13.98 21.67 28.96
N GLY A 60 14.05 22.94 28.53
CA GLY A 60 13.55 23.37 27.23
C GLY A 60 14.12 22.51 26.12
N ALA A 61 13.25 21.89 25.33
CA ALA A 61 13.66 21.05 24.21
C ALA A 61 14.68 21.82 23.35
N LYS A 62 15.83 21.21 23.06
CA LYS A 62 16.91 21.82 22.27
C LYS A 62 16.28 22.45 21.01
N PRO A 63 16.49 23.75 20.73
CA PRO A 63 15.81 24.42 19.64
C PRO A 63 16.15 23.69 18.33
N MET A 64 15.10 23.22 17.64
CA MET A 64 15.27 22.51 16.38
C MET A 64 15.84 23.45 15.32
N PRO A 65 16.55 22.92 14.31
CA PRO A 65 17.19 23.74 13.29
C PRO A 65 16.19 24.69 12.64
N MET A 66 16.55 25.98 12.56
CA MET A 66 15.80 26.96 11.78
C MET A 66 15.66 26.48 10.34
N PHE A 67 14.50 26.76 9.73
CA PHE A 67 14.22 26.36 8.36
C PHE A 67 15.27 26.92 7.38
N ARG A 68 15.91 26.02 6.62
CA ARG A 68 16.96 26.35 5.63
C ARG A 68 16.47 26.27 4.18
N GLY A 69 15.16 26.14 3.96
CA GLY A 69 14.58 26.05 2.62
C GLY A 69 14.41 27.42 1.95
N PRO A 70 13.79 27.45 0.76
CA PRO A 70 13.66 28.68 -0.03
C PRO A 70 12.90 29.80 0.68
N SER A 71 13.41 31.03 0.54
CA SER A 71 12.92 32.21 1.28
C SER A 71 11.47 32.61 0.97
N TYR A 72 10.91 32.22 -0.17
CA TYR A 72 9.50 32.45 -0.48
C TYR A 72 8.55 31.57 0.33
N LEU A 73 9.02 30.45 0.91
CA LEU A 73 8.23 29.60 1.81
C LEU A 73 8.23 30.09 3.26
N HIS A 74 8.94 31.18 3.59
CA HIS A 74 8.88 31.78 4.93
C HIS A 74 7.45 32.20 5.29
N GLY A 75 7.03 31.91 6.53
CA GLY A 75 5.65 32.13 6.98
C GLY A 75 4.68 31.01 6.62
N SER A 76 5.15 29.95 5.95
CA SER A 76 4.42 28.69 5.81
C SER A 76 4.51 27.82 7.07
N VAL A 77 3.53 26.95 7.30
CA VAL A 77 3.57 25.96 8.40
C VAL A 77 4.85 25.11 8.35
N GLY A 78 5.29 24.69 7.17
CA GLY A 78 6.53 23.93 6.99
C GLY A 78 7.82 24.71 7.32
N SER A 79 7.80 26.04 7.22
CA SER A 79 8.92 26.88 7.69
C SER A 79 8.98 27.02 9.22
N LEU A 80 7.89 26.70 9.92
CA LEU A 80 7.73 26.89 11.35
C LEU A 80 7.67 25.58 12.15
N THR A 81 7.55 24.44 11.46
CA THR A 81 7.35 23.12 12.07
C THR A 81 8.12 22.02 11.34
N SER A 82 8.45 20.97 12.08
CA SER A 82 8.98 19.69 11.59
C SER A 82 7.92 18.59 11.76
N LEU A 83 7.94 17.55 10.91
CA LEU A 83 7.04 16.39 11.05
C LEU A 83 7.63 15.33 11.98
N ASP A 84 6.82 14.83 12.90
CA ASP A 84 7.07 13.62 13.70
C ASP A 84 5.98 12.55 13.45
N GLY A 85 6.36 11.28 13.53
CA GLY A 85 5.50 10.13 13.27
C GLY A 85 5.24 9.81 11.79
N PHE A 86 5.97 10.44 10.85
CA PHE A 86 5.72 10.36 9.40
C PHE A 86 6.39 9.18 8.66
N ALA A 87 7.24 8.37 9.30
CA ALA A 87 7.75 7.15 8.69
C ALA A 87 6.64 6.07 8.60
N PRO A 88 6.62 5.17 7.60
CA PRO A 88 5.79 3.96 7.65
C PRO A 88 6.07 3.12 8.90
N MET A 89 5.06 2.40 9.41
CA MET A 89 5.18 1.54 10.59
C MET A 89 5.11 0.08 10.16
N LEU A 90 6.21 -0.65 10.34
CA LEU A 90 6.24 -2.09 10.16
C LEU A 90 5.40 -2.77 11.26
N VAL A 91 4.39 -3.51 10.84
CA VAL A 91 3.63 -4.42 11.69
C VAL A 91 3.84 -5.85 11.20
N SER A 92 3.93 -6.79 12.13
CA SER A 92 4.20 -8.19 11.81
C SER A 92 3.52 -9.13 12.79
N ASN A 93 3.30 -10.37 12.38
CA ASN A 93 2.97 -11.49 13.27
C ASN A 93 3.18 -12.84 12.55
N TYR A 94 3.12 -13.95 13.28
CA TYR A 94 2.98 -15.29 12.70
C TYR A 94 1.53 -15.62 12.40
N SER A 95 1.30 -16.45 11.38
CA SER A 95 -0.02 -16.88 10.95
C SER A 95 -0.01 -18.26 10.31
N LEU A 96 -1.19 -18.76 9.99
CA LEU A 96 -1.41 -19.96 9.22
C LEU A 96 -1.94 -19.58 7.83
N VAL A 97 -1.26 -20.07 6.81
CA VAL A 97 -1.82 -20.21 5.47
C VAL A 97 -2.52 -21.55 5.42
N VAL A 98 -3.78 -21.55 4.98
CA VAL A 98 -4.56 -22.75 4.68
C VAL A 98 -4.68 -22.91 3.17
N ASP A 99 -5.47 -23.88 2.73
CA ASP A 99 -5.97 -23.98 1.35
C ASP A 99 -4.90 -24.35 0.30
N LEU A 100 -3.69 -24.75 0.73
CA LEU A 100 -2.58 -25.14 -0.14
C LEU A 100 -2.80 -26.51 -0.80
N GLU A 101 -2.31 -26.69 -2.03
CA GLU A 101 -2.40 -27.96 -2.78
C GLU A 101 -1.35 -29.00 -2.31
N GLY A 102 -1.23 -29.21 -1.00
CA GLY A 102 -0.25 -30.13 -0.40
C GLY A 102 1.18 -29.60 -0.31
N THR A 103 1.43 -28.36 -0.74
CA THR A 103 2.74 -27.70 -0.78
C THR A 103 3.19 -27.08 0.55
N GLY A 104 2.41 -27.27 1.62
CA GLY A 104 2.68 -26.75 2.95
C GLY A 104 3.66 -27.58 3.78
N SER A 105 3.67 -27.37 5.10
CA SER A 105 4.64 -27.96 6.02
C SER A 105 3.99 -28.50 7.29
N ARG A 106 4.38 -29.72 7.68
CA ARG A 106 4.07 -30.31 8.99
C ARG A 106 5.07 -29.91 10.09
N GLN A 107 6.21 -29.34 9.69
CA GLN A 107 7.26 -28.89 10.60
C GLN A 107 6.89 -27.53 11.19
N ILE A 108 6.99 -27.43 12.51
CA ILE A 108 6.64 -26.24 13.30
C ILE A 108 7.82 -25.95 14.23
N PRO A 109 8.44 -24.75 14.19
CA PRO A 109 9.45 -24.37 15.18
C PRO A 109 8.91 -24.49 16.60
N GLN A 110 9.63 -25.20 17.48
CA GLN A 110 9.14 -25.58 18.80
C GLN A 110 8.68 -24.38 19.64
N HIS A 111 9.39 -23.25 19.54
CA HIS A 111 9.06 -22.00 20.25
C HIS A 111 7.73 -21.37 19.80
N LEU A 112 7.27 -21.61 18.57
CA LEU A 112 5.98 -21.10 18.05
C LEU A 112 4.80 -22.03 18.33
N LYS A 113 5.04 -23.32 18.60
CA LYS A 113 3.97 -24.33 18.66
C LYS A 113 2.89 -23.97 19.68
N GLN A 114 3.26 -23.60 20.90
CA GLN A 114 2.29 -23.20 21.94
C GLN A 114 1.57 -21.89 21.60
N TYR A 115 2.28 -20.92 21.01
CA TYR A 115 1.71 -19.65 20.56
C TYR A 115 0.63 -19.88 19.48
N MET A 116 0.95 -20.66 18.45
CA MET A 116 0.02 -20.94 17.35
C MET A 116 -1.21 -21.76 17.80
N VAL A 117 -1.04 -22.73 18.70
CA VAL A 117 -2.19 -23.43 19.33
C VAL A 117 -3.11 -22.44 20.06
N SER A 118 -2.54 -21.54 20.86
CA SER A 118 -3.30 -20.52 21.59
C SER A 118 -4.07 -19.60 20.64
N GLU A 119 -3.42 -19.15 19.57
CA GLU A 119 -3.99 -18.21 18.61
C GLU A 119 -5.11 -18.83 17.76
N LEU A 120 -4.92 -20.06 17.27
CA LEU A 120 -5.96 -20.82 16.55
C LEU A 120 -7.19 -21.09 17.44
N ARG A 121 -7.00 -21.39 18.74
CA ARG A 121 -8.11 -21.56 19.71
C ARG A 121 -8.90 -20.27 19.93
N LYS A 122 -8.24 -19.11 20.07
CA LYS A 122 -8.92 -17.80 20.16
C LYS A 122 -9.80 -17.54 18.94
N GLN A 123 -9.27 -17.85 17.76
CA GLN A 123 -9.97 -17.68 16.48
C GLN A 123 -11.16 -18.65 16.37
N GLY A 124 -11.06 -19.85 16.95
CA GLY A 124 -12.19 -20.76 17.17
C GLY A 124 -11.94 -22.20 16.76
N VAL A 125 -10.74 -22.54 16.30
CA VAL A 125 -10.37 -23.91 15.92
C VAL A 125 -10.50 -24.83 17.13
N GLY A 126 -11.12 -25.99 16.95
CA GLY A 126 -11.47 -26.92 18.03
C GLY A 126 -12.72 -26.53 18.84
N THR A 127 -13.44 -25.45 18.48
CA THR A 127 -14.64 -24.99 19.21
C THR A 127 -15.92 -25.36 18.45
N PRO A 128 -16.78 -26.27 18.97
CA PRO A 128 -18.02 -26.67 18.30
C PRO A 128 -18.98 -25.50 18.02
N SER A 129 -19.15 -24.57 18.97
CA SER A 129 -20.05 -23.41 18.84
C SER A 129 -19.61 -22.39 17.79
N LYS A 130 -18.39 -22.52 17.22
CA LYS A 130 -17.89 -21.73 16.09
C LYS A 130 -17.80 -22.51 14.78
N GLY A 131 -18.35 -23.74 14.73
CA GLY A 131 -18.34 -24.60 13.53
C GLY A 131 -17.07 -25.42 13.32
N TYR A 132 -16.04 -25.28 14.17
CA TYR A 132 -14.73 -25.94 14.01
C TYR A 132 -14.47 -27.04 15.06
N GLY A 133 -15.49 -27.54 15.75
CA GLY A 133 -15.33 -28.57 16.80
C GLY A 133 -14.72 -29.90 16.33
N TRP A 134 -14.78 -30.17 15.02
CA TRP A 134 -14.24 -31.38 14.38
C TRP A 134 -12.75 -31.26 14.01
N LEU A 135 -12.15 -30.08 14.10
CA LEU A 135 -10.77 -29.80 13.70
C LEU A 135 -9.98 -29.23 14.87
N SER A 136 -9.04 -30.00 15.43
CA SER A 136 -8.12 -29.48 16.46
C SER A 136 -7.02 -28.60 15.85
N PRO A 137 -6.52 -27.59 16.57
CA PRO A 137 -5.38 -26.78 16.13
C PRO A 137 -4.16 -27.62 15.74
N GLU A 138 -3.88 -28.66 16.51
CA GLU A 138 -2.73 -29.54 16.33
C GLU A 138 -2.87 -30.38 15.06
N ARG A 139 -4.09 -30.82 14.70
CA ARG A 139 -4.38 -31.50 13.44
C ARG A 139 -4.30 -30.54 12.26
N MET A 140 -4.80 -29.32 12.42
CA MET A 140 -4.79 -28.28 11.39
C MET A 140 -3.38 -27.89 10.97
N MET A 141 -2.46 -27.68 11.94
CA MET A 141 -1.06 -27.35 11.64
C MET A 141 -0.20 -28.55 11.21
N ALA A 142 -0.69 -29.79 11.38
CA ALA A 142 -0.02 -31.01 10.92
C ALA A 142 -0.43 -31.41 9.49
N ASP A 143 -1.30 -30.62 8.84
CA ASP A 143 -1.74 -30.84 7.47
C ASP A 143 -0.76 -30.23 6.46
N LYS A 144 -0.44 -30.99 5.41
CA LYS A 144 0.33 -30.52 4.24
C LYS A 144 -0.47 -29.51 3.39
N GLY A 145 -1.79 -29.41 3.59
CA GLY A 145 -2.63 -28.31 3.09
C GLY A 145 -2.48 -26.98 3.85
N SER A 146 -1.60 -26.91 4.86
CA SER A 146 -1.34 -25.69 5.63
C SER A 146 0.15 -25.39 5.79
N ALA A 147 0.49 -24.12 6.03
CA ALA A 147 1.86 -23.70 6.35
C ALA A 147 1.84 -22.56 7.36
N ILE A 148 2.73 -22.61 8.36
CA ILE A 148 2.97 -21.46 9.24
C ILE A 148 3.89 -20.48 8.52
N VAL A 149 3.52 -19.21 8.56
CA VAL A 149 4.18 -18.11 7.84
C VAL A 149 4.46 -16.94 8.79
N ALA A 150 5.48 -16.16 8.46
CA ALA A 150 5.60 -14.80 8.95
C ALA A 150 4.80 -13.86 8.02
N ILE A 151 4.02 -12.95 8.61
CA ILE A 151 3.39 -11.85 7.89
C ILE A 151 4.09 -10.55 8.29
N GLU A 152 4.38 -9.71 7.31
CA GLU A 152 4.87 -8.35 7.48
C GLU A 152 4.04 -7.38 6.63
N GLY A 153 3.88 -6.14 7.09
CA GLY A 153 3.16 -5.12 6.33
C GLY A 153 3.47 -3.72 6.84
N MET A 154 3.38 -2.74 5.93
CA MET A 154 3.75 -1.36 6.18
C MET A 154 2.49 -0.50 6.33
N ILE A 155 2.15 -0.11 7.56
CA ILE A 155 1.06 0.84 7.80
C ILE A 155 1.58 2.23 7.41
N PRO A 156 0.94 2.94 6.46
CA PRO A 156 1.40 4.26 6.04
C PRO A 156 1.32 5.30 7.18
N ALA A 157 1.97 6.44 7.00
CA ALA A 157 1.80 7.56 7.91
C ALA A 157 0.37 8.10 7.84
N GLY A 158 -0.18 8.53 8.99
CA GLY A 158 -1.54 9.06 9.06
C GLY A 158 -2.65 8.08 8.68
N ALA A 159 -2.36 6.77 8.65
CA ALA A 159 -3.34 5.77 8.25
C ALA A 159 -4.62 5.81 9.11
N VAL A 160 -5.77 5.66 8.47
CA VAL A 160 -7.08 5.71 9.14
C VAL A 160 -7.65 4.32 9.40
N LYS A 161 -8.51 4.19 10.40
CA LYS A 161 -9.22 2.94 10.69
C LYS A 161 -10.01 2.44 9.48
N GLY A 162 -9.90 1.14 9.19
CA GLY A 162 -10.50 0.48 8.04
C GLY A 162 -9.73 0.67 6.72
N GLN A 163 -8.65 1.46 6.71
CA GLN A 163 -7.76 1.55 5.55
C GLN A 163 -7.10 0.20 5.25
N ARG A 164 -7.05 -0.15 3.97
CA ARG A 164 -6.43 -1.38 3.49
C ARG A 164 -4.97 -1.15 3.08
N PHE A 165 -4.14 -2.17 3.24
CA PHE A 165 -2.75 -2.18 2.79
C PHE A 165 -2.32 -3.61 2.45
N ASP A 166 -1.26 -3.73 1.64
CA ASP A 166 -0.70 -5.02 1.23
C ASP A 166 0.12 -5.66 2.35
N LEU A 167 0.15 -6.99 2.36
CA LEU A 167 0.94 -7.78 3.31
C LEU A 167 1.91 -8.70 2.57
N LEU A 168 3.16 -8.74 3.01
CA LEU A 168 4.13 -9.74 2.61
C LEU A 168 3.94 -10.99 3.47
N VAL A 169 3.90 -12.15 2.84
CA VAL A 169 3.83 -13.47 3.48
C VAL A 169 5.08 -14.24 3.10
N SER A 170 5.83 -14.72 4.09
CA SER A 170 7.01 -15.55 3.88
C SER A 170 6.91 -16.84 4.69
N ALA A 171 7.16 -17.99 4.05
CA ALA A 171 7.26 -19.27 4.74
C ALA A 171 8.49 -19.29 5.67
N LEU A 172 8.35 -19.93 6.84
CA LEU A 172 9.40 -19.89 7.86
C LEU A 172 10.68 -20.63 7.41
N PRO A 173 11.88 -20.14 7.78
CA PRO A 173 13.13 -20.85 7.51
C PRO A 173 13.14 -22.21 8.22
N GLY A 174 13.76 -23.22 7.59
CA GLY A 174 13.80 -24.58 8.12
C GLY A 174 12.43 -25.29 8.18
N THR A 175 11.54 -25.02 7.23
CA THR A 175 10.25 -25.75 7.06
C THR A 175 10.13 -26.35 5.66
N ASP A 176 9.45 -27.49 5.56
CA ASP A 176 9.16 -28.23 4.31
C ASP A 176 8.11 -27.53 3.39
N THR A 177 7.91 -26.22 3.55
CA THR A 177 6.96 -25.46 2.72
C THR A 177 7.57 -25.23 1.35
N GLU A 178 6.98 -25.83 0.32
CA GLU A 178 7.44 -25.79 -1.06
C GLU A 178 6.90 -24.56 -1.80
N SER A 179 5.61 -24.27 -1.64
CA SER A 179 4.93 -23.13 -2.28
C SER A 179 3.74 -22.63 -1.46
N LEU A 180 3.51 -21.32 -1.51
CA LEU A 180 2.34 -20.63 -0.94
C LEU A 180 1.20 -20.41 -1.96
N ASP A 181 1.34 -20.90 -3.18
CA ASP A 181 0.38 -20.67 -4.26
C ASP A 181 -1.02 -21.24 -3.96
N GLY A 182 -2.06 -20.55 -4.44
CA GLY A 182 -3.46 -20.90 -4.22
C GLY A 182 -3.97 -20.80 -2.77
N GLY A 183 -3.08 -20.58 -1.79
CA GLY A 183 -3.43 -20.55 -0.38
C GLY A 183 -4.27 -19.35 0.05
N ARG A 184 -4.79 -19.40 1.27
CA ARG A 184 -5.50 -18.29 1.92
C ARG A 184 -4.88 -18.00 3.28
N LEU A 185 -4.54 -16.74 3.53
CA LEU A 185 -4.05 -16.27 4.82
C LEU A 185 -5.20 -16.22 5.83
N TRP A 186 -5.04 -16.92 6.94
CA TRP A 186 -6.04 -16.96 8.00
C TRP A 186 -6.07 -15.68 8.83
N ARG A 187 -7.25 -15.35 9.38
CA ARG A 187 -7.48 -14.09 10.09
C ARG A 187 -6.52 -13.94 11.27
N THR A 188 -5.66 -12.93 11.20
CA THR A 188 -4.58 -12.68 12.18
C THR A 188 -4.59 -11.22 12.62
N GLU A 189 -4.04 -10.92 13.80
CA GLU A 189 -3.89 -9.56 14.30
C GLU A 189 -2.42 -9.15 14.28
N LEU A 190 -2.11 -7.97 13.76
CA LEU A 190 -0.74 -7.48 13.58
C LEU A 190 -0.42 -6.38 14.61
N SER A 191 0.83 -6.37 15.06
CA SER A 191 1.37 -5.37 15.98
C SER A 191 2.79 -4.98 15.56
N PRO A 192 3.29 -3.80 15.96
CA PRO A 192 4.71 -3.47 15.83
C PRO A 192 5.57 -4.55 16.49
N GLY A 193 6.51 -5.12 15.74
CA GLY A 193 7.43 -6.15 16.24
C GLY A 193 6.80 -7.49 16.65
N GLY A 194 5.62 -7.86 16.13
CA GLY A 194 4.91 -9.07 16.58
C GLY A 194 5.60 -10.40 16.23
N VAL A 195 6.42 -10.44 15.18
CA VAL A 195 7.29 -11.59 14.84
C VAL A 195 8.45 -11.74 15.84
N GLN A 196 9.00 -10.62 16.31
CA GLN A 196 10.10 -10.57 17.28
C GLN A 196 9.63 -10.87 18.72
N PHE A 197 8.39 -10.47 19.05
CA PHE A 197 7.82 -10.60 20.39
C PHE A 197 6.45 -11.29 20.40
N PRO A 198 6.34 -12.55 19.91
CA PRO A 198 5.06 -13.24 19.79
C PRO A 198 4.38 -13.38 21.15
N GLY A 199 3.09 -13.04 21.20
CA GLY A 199 2.26 -13.20 22.40
C GLY A 199 2.43 -12.13 23.49
N ARG A 200 3.32 -11.14 23.34
CA ARG A 200 3.32 -9.97 24.24
C ARG A 200 2.03 -9.14 24.07
N PHE A 201 1.60 -8.46 25.12
CA PHE A 201 0.46 -7.53 25.11
C PHE A 201 0.82 -6.21 24.41
N ILE A 202 1.19 -6.27 23.14
CA ILE A 202 1.41 -5.11 22.28
C ILE A 202 0.06 -4.66 21.71
N LYS A 203 -0.16 -3.35 21.59
CA LYS A 203 -1.35 -2.79 20.95
C LYS A 203 -1.45 -3.30 19.51
N LYS A 204 -2.61 -3.86 19.17
CA LYS A 204 -2.91 -4.42 17.85
C LYS A 204 -3.30 -3.29 16.91
N GLU A 205 -2.43 -2.96 15.97
CA GLU A 205 -2.63 -1.82 15.06
C GLU A 205 -3.33 -2.22 13.76
N ALA A 206 -3.28 -3.50 13.37
CA ALA A 206 -4.01 -4.00 12.20
C ALA A 206 -4.59 -5.41 12.38
N GLY A 207 -5.45 -5.79 11.43
CA GLY A 207 -5.80 -7.18 11.11
C GLY A 207 -5.20 -7.59 9.77
N ALA A 208 -5.12 -8.89 9.54
CA ALA A 208 -4.66 -9.51 8.30
C ALA A 208 -5.60 -10.65 7.90
N ILE A 209 -6.05 -10.70 6.65
CA ILE A 209 -6.84 -11.79 6.06
C ILE A 209 -6.84 -11.66 4.54
N GLY A 210 -6.86 -12.78 3.80
CA GLY A 210 -7.14 -12.74 2.35
C GLY A 210 -6.56 -13.89 1.54
N PRO A 211 -6.93 -14.01 0.25
CA PRO A 211 -6.31 -14.95 -0.67
C PRO A 211 -4.86 -14.56 -0.96
N ILE A 212 -4.00 -15.55 -1.19
CA ILE A 212 -2.60 -15.30 -1.52
C ILE A 212 -2.44 -14.96 -3.01
N TYR A 213 -1.65 -13.93 -3.29
CA TYR A 213 -1.21 -13.54 -4.62
C TYR A 213 0.28 -13.79 -4.81
N MET A 214 0.59 -14.58 -5.83
CA MET A 214 1.94 -14.73 -6.38
C MET A 214 1.96 -14.17 -7.79
N SER A 215 2.96 -13.35 -8.10
CA SER A 215 3.11 -12.78 -9.46
C SER A 215 3.52 -13.88 -10.45
N PRO A 216 2.81 -14.06 -11.58
CA PRO A 216 3.12 -15.12 -12.54
C PRO A 216 4.48 -14.93 -13.25
N MET A 217 4.94 -13.69 -13.43
CA MET A 217 6.25 -13.37 -14.03
C MET A 217 7.45 -14.10 -13.43
N LYS A 218 7.40 -14.44 -12.13
CA LYS A 218 8.52 -15.07 -11.41
C LYS A 218 8.45 -16.61 -11.38
N ARG A 219 7.50 -17.23 -12.09
CA ARG A 219 7.44 -18.69 -12.27
C ARG A 219 8.46 -19.20 -13.29
N ASP A 220 8.95 -18.31 -14.17
CA ASP A 220 9.87 -18.62 -15.26
C ASP A 220 11.36 -18.52 -14.88
N ILE A 221 11.67 -18.34 -13.59
CA ILE A 221 13.06 -18.20 -13.11
C ILE A 221 13.81 -19.51 -13.32
N SER A 222 14.90 -19.46 -14.12
CA SER A 222 15.70 -20.65 -14.46
C SER A 222 16.57 -21.16 -13.30
N ASP A 223 16.97 -20.30 -12.36
CA ASP A 223 17.64 -20.75 -11.13
C ASP A 223 16.62 -21.35 -10.15
N ARG A 224 16.75 -22.65 -9.91
CA ARG A 224 15.95 -23.41 -8.95
C ARG A 224 15.98 -22.82 -7.53
N LYS A 225 17.10 -22.23 -7.08
CA LYS A 225 17.22 -21.63 -5.74
C LYS A 225 16.39 -20.34 -5.63
N GLU A 226 16.47 -19.48 -6.64
CA GLU A 226 15.65 -18.26 -6.70
C GLU A 226 14.16 -18.57 -6.89
N LEU A 227 13.83 -19.55 -7.75
CA LEU A 227 12.45 -20.02 -7.93
C LEU A 227 11.88 -20.61 -6.63
N GLN A 228 12.67 -21.36 -5.85
CA GLN A 228 12.27 -21.86 -4.53
C GLN A 228 12.10 -20.72 -3.51
N LYS A 229 12.99 -19.73 -3.49
CA LYS A 229 12.84 -18.54 -2.64
C LYS A 229 11.57 -17.79 -2.99
N PHE A 230 11.31 -17.56 -4.28
CA PHE A 230 10.09 -16.90 -4.76
C PHE A 230 8.83 -17.71 -4.42
N SER A 231 8.83 -19.03 -4.61
CA SER A 231 7.65 -19.87 -4.34
C SER A 231 7.22 -19.84 -2.87
N ARG A 232 8.17 -19.56 -1.96
CA ARG A 232 7.99 -19.46 -0.51
C ARG A 232 7.67 -18.04 -0.04
N GLN A 233 7.48 -17.08 -0.95
CA GLN A 233 7.11 -15.70 -0.67
C GLN A 233 5.91 -15.26 -1.54
N ALA A 234 4.95 -14.58 -0.93
CA ALA A 234 3.76 -14.12 -1.64
C ALA A 234 3.20 -12.84 -1.00
N VAL A 235 2.21 -12.22 -1.64
CA VAL A 235 1.56 -10.99 -1.17
C VAL A 235 0.08 -11.26 -0.93
N VAL A 236 -0.50 -10.72 0.15
CA VAL A 236 -1.97 -10.61 0.28
C VAL A 236 -2.34 -9.17 -0.05
N ILE A 237 -2.79 -8.97 -1.29
CA ILE A 237 -3.20 -7.66 -1.81
C ILE A 237 -4.36 -7.13 -0.96
N ALA A 238 -4.23 -5.91 -0.44
CA ALA A 238 -5.23 -5.27 0.44
C ALA A 238 -5.67 -6.13 1.66
N GLY A 239 -4.88 -7.13 2.06
CA GLY A 239 -5.24 -8.05 3.14
C GLY A 239 -5.10 -7.45 4.54
N GLY A 240 -4.27 -6.42 4.67
CA GLY A 240 -4.11 -5.64 5.90
C GLY A 240 -5.30 -4.71 6.10
N GLU A 241 -5.77 -4.57 7.34
CA GLU A 241 -6.82 -3.62 7.73
C GLU A 241 -6.39 -2.87 9.00
N VAL A 242 -6.23 -1.56 8.90
CA VAL A 242 -5.84 -0.70 10.03
C VAL A 242 -6.96 -0.64 11.07
N LYS A 243 -6.67 -0.90 12.34
CA LYS A 243 -7.67 -0.94 13.43
C LYS A 243 -7.87 0.37 14.16
N ASN A 244 -6.82 1.19 14.24
CA ASN A 244 -6.78 2.44 14.98
C ASN A 244 -6.27 3.55 14.06
N ASN A 245 -6.80 4.76 14.19
CA ASN A 245 -6.23 5.92 13.50
C ASN A 245 -4.79 6.14 13.98
N ARG A 246 -3.90 6.41 13.04
CA ARG A 246 -2.51 6.75 13.31
C ARG A 246 -2.36 8.27 13.35
N ASP A 247 -2.38 8.84 14.54
CA ASP A 247 -2.11 10.26 14.74
C ASP A 247 -0.67 10.62 14.32
N MET A 248 -0.49 11.82 13.79
CA MET A 248 0.81 12.42 13.45
C MET A 248 1.03 13.71 14.24
N ARG A 249 2.25 14.25 14.21
CA ARG A 249 2.58 15.49 14.93
C ARG A 249 3.33 16.47 14.04
N LEU A 250 2.94 17.74 14.12
CA LEU A 250 3.80 18.87 13.74
C LEU A 250 4.46 19.36 15.02
N VAL A 251 5.79 19.38 15.07
CA VAL A 251 6.56 19.88 16.19
C VAL A 251 7.10 21.27 15.82
N LEU A 252 6.83 22.29 16.63
CA LEU A 252 7.24 23.66 16.34
C LEU A 252 8.75 23.84 16.51
N ASN A 253 9.37 24.53 15.55
CA ASN A 253 10.81 24.82 15.57
C ASN A 253 11.19 25.72 16.77
N VAL A 254 10.25 26.54 17.25
CA VAL A 254 10.35 27.37 18.46
C VAL A 254 9.07 27.19 19.28
N PRO A 255 9.15 26.78 20.57
CA PRO A 255 7.97 26.63 21.44
C PRO A 255 7.14 27.92 21.55
N SER A 256 5.85 27.82 21.25
CA SER A 256 4.88 28.91 21.44
C SER A 256 3.45 28.40 21.31
N TYR A 257 2.69 28.42 22.41
CA TYR A 257 1.28 27.98 22.40
C TYR A 257 0.41 28.85 21.47
N THR A 258 0.62 30.17 21.45
CA THR A 258 -0.07 31.07 20.52
C THR A 258 0.17 30.68 19.06
N ARG A 259 1.44 30.40 18.69
CA ARG A 259 1.78 29.96 17.33
C ARG A 259 1.20 28.57 17.02
N SER A 260 1.28 27.65 17.97
CA SER A 260 0.72 26.29 17.88
C SER A 260 -0.78 26.35 17.55
N ARG A 261 -1.53 27.19 18.28
CA ARG A 261 -2.95 27.45 18.05
C ARG A 261 -3.22 28.13 16.69
N MET A 262 -2.50 29.19 16.35
CA MET A 262 -2.67 29.88 15.05
C MET A 262 -2.45 28.94 13.86
N ILE A 263 -1.45 28.04 13.93
CA ILE A 263 -1.20 27.03 12.90
C ILE A 263 -2.39 26.05 12.83
N ALA A 264 -2.85 25.52 13.97
CA ALA A 264 -3.96 24.58 14.02
C ALA A 264 -5.26 25.20 13.46
N ASP A 265 -5.59 26.42 13.88
CA ASP A 265 -6.77 27.16 13.41
C ASP A 265 -6.71 27.40 11.89
N ARG A 266 -5.55 27.83 11.35
CA ARG A 266 -5.35 28.03 9.89
C ARG A 266 -5.43 26.73 9.08
N ILE A 267 -5.01 25.60 9.63
CA ILE A 267 -5.18 24.28 8.99
C ILE A 267 -6.66 23.89 8.94
N ASN A 268 -7.38 24.05 10.06
CA ASN A 268 -8.80 23.68 10.16
C ASN A 268 -9.70 24.57 9.29
N GLU A 269 -9.45 25.89 9.24
CA GLU A 269 -10.12 26.85 8.36
C GLU A 269 -10.09 26.37 6.89
N LYS A 270 -8.94 25.85 6.47
CA LYS A 270 -8.60 25.60 5.07
C LYS A 270 -8.93 24.20 4.57
N TYR A 271 -8.70 23.19 5.40
CA TYR A 271 -8.91 21.77 5.08
C TYR A 271 -10.16 21.17 5.71
N GLY A 272 -10.84 21.95 6.57
CA GLY A 272 -12.08 21.62 7.24
C GLY A 272 -11.89 20.67 8.42
N TYR A 273 -12.98 19.99 8.78
CA TYR A 273 -13.07 19.08 9.92
C TYR A 273 -13.19 17.62 9.47
N HIS A 274 -13.03 16.68 10.39
CA HIS A 274 -13.34 15.26 10.20
C HIS A 274 -14.81 15.01 9.89
N GLU A 275 -15.11 13.80 9.45
CA GLU A 275 -16.47 13.28 9.28
C GLU A 275 -17.28 13.37 10.58
N ASP A 276 -16.63 13.17 11.74
CA ASP A 276 -17.23 13.29 13.09
C ASP A 276 -17.14 14.72 13.68
N SER A 277 -16.97 15.75 12.84
CA SER A 277 -16.81 17.17 13.21
C SER A 277 -15.59 17.52 14.11
N GLN A 278 -14.67 16.59 14.35
CA GLN A 278 -13.41 16.85 15.06
C GLN A 278 -12.43 17.67 14.18
N PRO A 279 -11.57 18.52 14.76
CA PRO A 279 -10.57 19.27 13.99
C PRO A 279 -9.49 18.33 13.41
N ILE A 280 -8.96 18.68 12.23
CA ILE A 280 -7.83 17.97 11.60
C ILE A 280 -6.55 18.25 12.40
N ALA A 281 -6.37 19.50 12.84
CA ALA A 281 -5.24 19.96 13.62
C ALA A 281 -5.66 20.41 15.01
N GLU A 282 -4.98 19.93 16.04
CA GLU A 282 -5.25 20.28 17.42
C GLU A 282 -3.96 20.67 18.14
N ALA A 283 -3.85 21.93 18.57
CA ALA A 283 -2.73 22.43 19.35
C ALA A 283 -2.76 21.80 20.76
N LYS A 284 -1.89 20.80 21.00
CA LYS A 284 -1.83 20.05 22.25
C LYS A 284 -0.91 20.70 23.28
N THR A 285 0.21 21.25 22.83
CA THR A 285 1.16 21.99 23.67
C THR A 285 1.69 23.22 22.91
N ASP A 286 2.58 23.96 23.57
CA ASP A 286 3.44 24.97 22.97
C ASP A 286 4.40 24.42 21.90
N THR A 287 4.67 23.13 21.95
CA THR A 287 5.71 22.41 21.21
C THR A 287 5.17 21.53 20.11
N PHE A 288 3.95 20.96 20.24
CA PHE A 288 3.38 20.12 19.19
C PHE A 288 1.88 20.31 18.95
N ILE A 289 1.52 20.11 17.69
CA ILE A 289 0.15 20.07 17.16
C ILE A 289 -0.09 18.63 16.72
N ARG A 290 -1.19 18.02 17.18
CA ARG A 290 -1.64 16.73 16.67
C ARG A 290 -2.34 16.93 15.32
N ILE A 291 -1.99 16.11 14.34
CA ILE A 291 -2.69 15.99 13.05
C ILE A 291 -3.34 14.61 12.99
N THR A 292 -4.65 14.57 12.78
CA THR A 292 -5.41 13.35 12.52
C THR A 292 -5.94 13.44 11.07
N VAL A 293 -5.87 12.34 10.31
CA VAL A 293 -6.22 12.33 8.88
C VAL A 293 -7.70 11.96 8.69
N PRO A 294 -8.51 12.76 7.98
CA PRO A 294 -9.89 12.41 7.66
C PRO A 294 -10.01 11.23 6.69
N GLN A 295 -11.15 10.52 6.68
CA GLN A 295 -11.34 9.36 5.82
C GLN A 295 -11.18 9.72 4.32
N ARG A 296 -11.60 10.93 3.92
CA ARG A 296 -11.42 11.47 2.55
C ARG A 296 -9.96 11.64 2.08
N TRP A 297 -9.00 11.53 2.99
CA TRP A 297 -7.55 11.68 2.75
C TRP A 297 -6.74 10.40 2.99
N ALA A 298 -7.36 9.29 3.41
CA ALA A 298 -6.71 8.02 3.79
C ALA A 298 -5.56 7.55 2.87
N TYR A 299 -5.82 7.54 1.56
CA TYR A 299 -4.87 7.08 0.52
C TYR A 299 -4.08 8.23 -0.11
N ARG A 300 -4.17 9.44 0.45
CA ARG A 300 -3.58 10.70 -0.05
C ARG A 300 -3.03 11.55 1.09
N THR A 301 -2.53 10.91 2.14
CA THR A 301 -2.00 11.57 3.34
C THR A 301 -0.80 12.47 3.00
N GLU A 302 0.08 12.02 2.10
CA GLU A 302 1.25 12.80 1.67
C GLU A 302 0.84 14.10 0.95
N GLU A 303 -0.20 14.03 0.10
CA GLU A 303 -0.80 15.19 -0.57
C GLU A 303 -1.35 16.19 0.46
N LEU A 304 -2.12 15.72 1.45
CA LEU A 304 -2.61 16.56 2.56
C LEU A 304 -1.47 17.22 3.34
N LEU A 305 -0.41 16.48 3.66
CA LEU A 305 0.70 17.01 4.43
C LEU A 305 1.58 17.97 3.65
N GLY A 306 1.76 17.75 2.35
CA GLY A 306 2.39 18.74 1.46
C GLY A 306 1.58 20.04 1.43
N LEU A 307 0.25 19.95 1.37
CA LEU A 307 -0.64 21.13 1.40
C LEU A 307 -0.58 21.86 2.75
N ILE A 308 -0.58 21.11 3.86
CA ILE A 308 -0.41 21.66 5.20
C ILE A 308 0.95 22.38 5.31
N LYS A 309 2.05 21.72 4.95
CA LYS A 309 3.40 22.32 4.95
C LYS A 309 3.45 23.62 4.15
N SER A 310 2.89 23.63 2.94
CA SER A 310 2.93 24.79 2.04
C SER A 310 1.85 25.86 2.34
N THR A 311 1.10 25.73 3.45
CA THR A 311 0.11 26.74 3.85
C THR A 311 0.75 27.90 4.58
N TYR A 312 0.56 29.11 4.05
CA TYR A 312 0.93 30.36 4.69
C TYR A 312 -0.03 30.74 5.82
N LEU A 313 0.54 31.29 6.90
CA LEU A 313 -0.22 31.82 8.05
C LEU A 313 -0.79 33.22 7.82
N GLU A 314 -0.31 33.95 6.82
CA GLU A 314 -0.86 35.26 6.47
C GLU A 314 -2.27 35.12 5.85
N VAL A 315 -3.15 36.08 6.21
CA VAL A 315 -4.56 36.16 5.78
C VAL A 315 -4.89 37.60 5.35
N SER A 316 -3.91 38.36 4.87
CA SER A 316 -4.13 39.76 4.44
C SER A 316 -4.86 39.81 3.09
N PRO A 317 -5.78 40.78 2.85
CA PRO A 317 -6.49 40.88 1.59
C PRO A 317 -5.54 40.94 0.38
N GLY A 318 -5.78 40.04 -0.59
CA GLY A 318 -4.97 39.91 -1.80
C GLY A 318 -3.58 39.28 -1.60
N PHE A 319 -3.27 38.75 -0.41
CA PHE A 319 -2.01 38.04 -0.15
C PHE A 319 -1.80 36.90 -1.15
N GLU A 320 -2.81 36.05 -1.35
CA GLU A 320 -2.71 34.86 -2.17
C GLU A 320 -2.40 35.19 -3.64
N ALA A 321 -3.01 36.23 -4.19
CA ALA A 321 -2.74 36.69 -5.55
C ALA A 321 -1.34 37.30 -5.69
N ARG A 322 -0.92 38.15 -4.74
CA ARG A 322 0.44 38.74 -4.71
C ARG A 322 1.52 37.66 -4.58
N GLN A 323 1.31 36.69 -3.69
CA GLN A 323 2.23 35.58 -3.48
C GLN A 323 2.25 34.62 -4.68
N ALA A 324 1.11 34.32 -5.30
CA ALA A 324 1.07 33.51 -6.52
C ALA A 324 1.88 34.16 -7.67
N ALA A 325 1.73 35.47 -7.87
CA ALA A 325 2.51 36.22 -8.86
C ALA A 325 4.00 36.33 -8.52
N LYS A 326 4.36 36.40 -7.23
CA LYS A 326 5.76 36.31 -6.78
C LYS A 326 6.36 34.95 -7.11
N LEU A 327 5.63 33.86 -6.85
CA LEU A 327 6.08 32.49 -7.13
C LEU A 327 6.28 32.24 -8.64
N ALA A 328 5.44 32.81 -9.50
CA ALA A 328 5.62 32.74 -10.96
C ALA A 328 7.00 33.28 -11.39
N LYS A 329 7.38 34.47 -10.90
CA LYS A 329 8.69 35.10 -11.16
C LYS A 329 9.88 34.35 -10.56
N VAL A 330 9.65 33.47 -9.58
CA VAL A 330 10.68 32.55 -9.07
C VAL A 330 10.82 31.38 -10.04
N LEU A 331 9.72 30.76 -10.45
CA LEU A 331 9.71 29.63 -11.38
C LEU A 331 10.27 29.96 -12.77
N GLU A 332 10.05 31.18 -13.26
CA GLU A 332 10.70 31.70 -14.49
C GLU A 332 12.23 31.62 -14.42
N LYS A 333 12.82 31.77 -13.23
CA LYS A 333 14.27 31.82 -13.01
C LYS A 333 14.87 30.51 -12.47
N PHE A 334 14.08 29.76 -11.73
CA PHE A 334 14.48 28.59 -10.95
C PHE A 334 13.54 27.41 -11.25
N PRO A 335 13.65 26.80 -12.46
CA PRO A 335 12.79 25.69 -12.87
C PRO A 335 12.93 24.46 -11.96
N GLU A 336 14.06 24.30 -11.27
CA GLU A 336 14.32 23.21 -10.33
C GLU A 336 13.46 23.26 -9.06
N GLN A 337 12.70 24.34 -8.86
CA GLN A 337 11.81 24.56 -7.72
C GLN A 337 10.33 24.41 -8.11
N GLU A 338 10.05 23.76 -9.25
CA GLU A 338 8.69 23.51 -9.75
C GLU A 338 7.80 22.87 -8.68
N ASP A 339 8.25 21.79 -8.03
CA ASP A 339 7.40 21.00 -7.13
C ASP A 339 6.97 21.80 -5.88
N GLU A 340 7.89 22.53 -5.24
CA GLU A 340 7.56 23.42 -4.12
C GLU A 340 6.61 24.54 -4.54
N ILE A 341 6.80 25.11 -5.74
CA ILE A 341 5.99 26.23 -6.25
C ILE A 341 4.59 25.76 -6.63
N VAL A 342 4.45 24.63 -7.33
CA VAL A 342 3.16 24.01 -7.65
C VAL A 342 2.42 23.65 -6.36
N GLN A 343 3.12 23.08 -5.37
CA GLN A 343 2.51 22.74 -4.09
C GLN A 343 2.10 23.99 -3.29
N ALA A 344 2.88 25.08 -3.37
CA ALA A 344 2.52 26.37 -2.79
C ALA A 344 1.29 26.99 -3.49
N TRP A 345 1.18 26.96 -4.82
CA TRP A 345 -0.02 27.42 -5.53
C TRP A 345 -1.27 26.58 -5.18
N ARG A 346 -1.15 25.25 -5.14
CA ARG A 346 -2.23 24.36 -4.67
C ARG A 346 -2.66 24.70 -3.25
N ALA A 347 -1.71 25.01 -2.38
CA ALA A 347 -2.00 25.48 -1.03
C ALA A 347 -2.66 26.87 -1.04
N LEU A 348 -2.20 27.87 -1.81
CA LEU A 348 -2.86 29.18 -1.91
C LEU A 348 -4.32 29.08 -2.38
N GLY A 349 -4.67 28.00 -3.10
CA GLY A 349 -6.07 27.68 -3.38
C GLY A 349 -6.65 28.54 -4.50
N LYS A 350 -7.98 28.62 -4.57
CA LYS A 350 -8.68 29.24 -5.71
C LYS A 350 -8.40 30.73 -5.92
N MET A 351 -7.89 31.44 -4.91
CA MET A 351 -7.47 32.85 -5.03
C MET A 351 -6.21 33.04 -5.88
N SER A 352 -5.47 31.97 -6.20
CA SER A 352 -4.35 32.00 -7.15
C SER A 352 -4.78 31.86 -8.62
N LEU A 353 -6.03 31.45 -8.89
CA LEU A 353 -6.44 31.03 -10.24
C LEU A 353 -6.32 32.13 -11.30
N ASP A 354 -6.58 33.39 -10.95
CA ASP A 354 -6.50 34.47 -11.93
C ASP A 354 -5.07 34.78 -12.36
N VAL A 355 -4.07 34.48 -11.51
CA VAL A 355 -2.65 34.47 -11.91
C VAL A 355 -2.35 33.23 -12.76
N LEU A 356 -2.76 32.04 -12.31
CA LEU A 356 -2.47 30.78 -13.02
C LEU A 356 -3.05 30.75 -14.44
N ARG A 357 -4.23 31.33 -14.65
CA ARG A 357 -4.91 31.41 -15.96
C ARG A 357 -4.13 32.20 -17.01
N VAL A 358 -3.36 33.21 -16.60
CA VAL A 358 -2.45 33.94 -17.49
C VAL A 358 -1.26 33.06 -17.87
N LEU A 359 -0.81 32.19 -16.95
CA LEU A 359 0.32 31.29 -17.16
C LEU A 359 -0.01 30.03 -17.97
N TYR A 360 -1.30 29.72 -18.21
CA TYR A 360 -1.69 28.55 -19.03
C TYR A 360 -1.26 28.67 -20.50
N ASP A 361 -0.94 29.87 -20.97
CA ASP A 361 -0.41 30.10 -22.32
C ASP A 361 0.94 30.82 -22.32
N HIS A 362 1.75 30.56 -21.29
CA HIS A 362 3.08 31.13 -21.15
C HIS A 362 4.10 30.49 -22.10
N ASP A 363 4.99 31.30 -22.69
CA ASP A 363 6.01 30.85 -23.66
C ASP A 363 6.95 29.77 -23.07
N LEU A 364 7.39 29.97 -21.82
CA LEU A 364 8.21 29.00 -21.10
C LEU A 364 7.41 27.76 -20.74
N GLN A 365 7.74 26.64 -21.37
CA GLN A 365 7.04 25.36 -21.24
C GLN A 365 6.94 24.86 -19.80
N HIS A 366 7.98 25.01 -18.97
CA HIS A 366 7.93 24.58 -17.57
C HIS A 366 6.93 25.41 -16.76
N VAL A 367 6.87 26.73 -16.98
CA VAL A 367 5.89 27.63 -16.34
C VAL A 367 4.46 27.24 -16.73
N LYS A 368 4.21 27.01 -18.03
CA LYS A 368 2.91 26.55 -18.57
C LYS A 368 2.49 25.20 -17.95
N ARG A 369 3.39 24.21 -17.96
CA ARG A 369 3.19 22.88 -17.34
C ARG A 369 2.88 22.98 -15.84
N SER A 370 3.66 23.75 -15.09
CA SER A 370 3.48 23.98 -13.64
C SER A 370 2.14 24.64 -13.33
N ALA A 371 1.78 25.67 -14.09
CA ALA A 371 0.51 26.38 -13.91
C ALA A 371 -0.68 25.45 -14.16
N LEU A 372 -0.62 24.61 -15.19
CA LEU A 372 -1.66 23.60 -15.48
C LEU A 372 -1.71 22.51 -14.39
N LYS A 373 -0.56 22.04 -13.87
CA LYS A 373 -0.50 21.10 -12.72
C LYS A 373 -1.18 21.63 -11.46
N ALA A 374 -1.13 22.94 -11.22
CA ALA A 374 -1.84 23.60 -10.13
C ALA A 374 -3.31 23.88 -10.47
N GLY A 375 -3.59 24.39 -11.67
CA GLY A 375 -4.91 24.77 -12.17
C GLY A 375 -5.90 23.61 -12.25
N ALA A 376 -5.47 22.50 -12.88
CA ALA A 376 -6.27 21.27 -12.96
C ALA A 376 -6.61 20.74 -11.56
N TRP A 377 -5.61 20.68 -10.66
CA TRP A 377 -5.79 20.24 -9.27
C TRP A 377 -6.78 21.12 -8.49
N LEU A 378 -6.78 22.44 -8.71
CA LEU A 378 -7.74 23.38 -8.14
C LEU A 378 -9.15 23.27 -8.75
N GLY A 379 -9.32 22.43 -9.77
CA GLY A 379 -10.56 22.23 -10.51
C GLY A 379 -10.93 23.47 -11.34
N ASP A 380 -9.97 24.08 -12.03
CA ASP A 380 -10.23 25.12 -13.02
C ASP A 380 -10.40 24.50 -14.41
N GLU A 381 -11.65 24.41 -14.85
CA GLU A 381 -12.04 23.80 -16.14
C GLU A 381 -11.33 24.47 -17.33
N ARG A 382 -10.92 25.74 -17.23
CA ARG A 382 -10.17 26.43 -18.30
C ARG A 382 -8.84 25.76 -18.66
N ALA A 383 -8.24 25.01 -17.73
CA ALA A 383 -7.02 24.25 -17.99
C ALA A 383 -7.24 23.10 -18.99
N SER A 384 -8.47 22.58 -19.13
CA SER A 384 -8.74 21.38 -19.94
C SER A 384 -8.42 21.55 -21.42
N ARG A 385 -8.66 22.74 -21.99
CA ARG A 385 -8.31 23.07 -23.37
C ARG A 385 -6.81 22.95 -23.61
N TYR A 386 -6.00 23.60 -22.78
CA TYR A 386 -4.54 23.56 -22.90
C TYR A 386 -3.98 22.15 -22.65
N LEU A 387 -4.60 21.39 -21.74
CA LEU A 387 -4.26 19.98 -21.53
C LEU A 387 -4.61 19.10 -22.74
N GLN A 388 -5.73 19.35 -23.44
CA GLN A 388 -6.09 18.67 -24.69
C GLN A 388 -5.18 19.06 -25.87
N GLU A 389 -4.68 20.30 -25.91
CA GLU A 389 -3.63 20.69 -26.86
C GLU A 389 -2.32 19.95 -26.55
N MET A 390 -1.93 19.87 -25.28
CA MET A 390 -0.74 19.16 -24.80
C MET A 390 -0.85 17.62 -24.81
N SER A 391 -2.04 17.03 -24.95
CA SER A 391 -2.18 15.58 -25.16
C SER A 391 -1.62 15.13 -26.50
N LYS A 392 -1.27 16.07 -27.39
CA LYS A 392 -0.68 15.86 -28.71
C LYS A 392 0.82 16.19 -28.75
N ASP A 393 1.43 16.53 -27.61
CA ASP A 393 2.86 16.84 -27.49
C ASP A 393 3.71 15.62 -27.93
N PRO A 394 4.79 15.79 -28.72
CA PRO A 394 5.66 14.69 -29.11
C PRO A 394 6.30 13.96 -27.91
N ASP A 395 6.56 14.65 -26.80
CA ASP A 395 7.07 14.05 -25.58
C ASP A 395 5.99 13.25 -24.83
N TRP A 396 6.26 11.95 -24.65
CA TRP A 396 5.37 11.03 -23.97
C TRP A 396 5.26 11.32 -22.47
N ALA A 397 6.28 11.91 -21.82
CA ALA A 397 6.20 12.27 -20.41
C ALA A 397 5.19 13.41 -20.20
N THR A 398 5.13 14.35 -21.15
CA THR A 398 4.11 15.40 -21.20
C THR A 398 2.71 14.84 -21.39
N ARG A 399 2.52 13.92 -22.36
CA ARG A 399 1.22 13.25 -22.57
C ARG A 399 0.77 12.41 -21.37
N LYS A 400 1.71 11.74 -20.69
CA LYS A 400 1.47 11.03 -19.42
C LYS A 400 1.01 11.99 -18.33
N MET A 401 1.72 13.11 -18.15
CA MET A 401 1.37 14.16 -17.17
C MET A 401 -0.03 14.74 -17.44
N VAL A 402 -0.39 14.97 -18.71
CA VAL A 402 -1.75 15.34 -19.10
C VAL A 402 -2.76 14.28 -18.65
N ALA A 403 -2.51 13.00 -18.97
CA ALA A 403 -3.39 11.90 -18.58
C ALA A 403 -3.62 11.86 -17.05
N GLU A 404 -2.57 12.04 -16.25
CA GLU A 404 -2.63 12.10 -14.78
C GLU A 404 -3.42 13.32 -14.26
N LEU A 405 -3.27 14.50 -14.86
CA LEU A 405 -3.96 15.72 -14.42
C LEU A 405 -5.46 15.72 -14.74
N LEU A 406 -5.89 15.05 -15.80
CA LEU A 406 -7.30 15.05 -16.22
C LEU A 406 -8.24 14.34 -15.21
N VAL A 407 -7.70 13.57 -14.26
CA VAL A 407 -8.46 13.03 -13.11
C VAL A 407 -9.15 14.12 -12.28
N TYR A 408 -8.58 15.32 -12.23
CA TYR A 408 -9.10 16.46 -11.46
C TYR A 408 -10.19 17.25 -12.22
N LEU A 409 -10.38 16.98 -13.51
CA LEU A 409 -11.34 17.66 -14.40
C LEU A 409 -12.38 16.67 -15.00
N PRO A 410 -13.10 15.87 -14.18
CA PRO A 410 -13.95 14.77 -14.65
C PRO A 410 -15.17 15.18 -15.49
N ASP A 411 -15.61 16.43 -15.34
CA ASP A 411 -16.78 16.99 -16.03
C ASP A 411 -16.40 17.68 -17.36
N SER A 412 -15.10 17.70 -17.70
CA SER A 412 -14.58 18.33 -18.91
C SER A 412 -14.90 17.56 -20.19
N ALA A 413 -15.43 18.24 -21.21
CA ALA A 413 -15.56 17.65 -22.55
C ALA A 413 -14.18 17.45 -23.20
N ASN A 414 -13.35 18.50 -23.22
CA ASN A 414 -11.97 18.49 -23.72
C ASN A 414 -11.12 17.42 -23.03
N GLY A 415 -11.28 17.28 -21.70
CA GLY A 415 -10.56 16.29 -20.91
C GLY A 415 -10.99 14.84 -21.21
N ARG A 416 -12.27 14.60 -21.49
CA ARG A 416 -12.76 13.29 -21.92
C ARG A 416 -12.27 12.91 -23.31
N GLU A 417 -12.30 13.84 -24.26
CA GLU A 417 -11.76 13.65 -25.60
C GLU A 417 -10.25 13.35 -25.55
N ALA A 418 -9.50 14.14 -24.77
CA ALA A 418 -8.07 13.92 -24.56
C ALA A 418 -7.78 12.55 -23.91
N LEU A 419 -8.50 12.17 -22.84
CA LEU A 419 -8.35 10.83 -22.23
C LEU A 419 -8.69 9.71 -23.22
N SER A 420 -9.74 9.87 -24.04
CA SER A 420 -10.12 8.90 -25.06
C SER A 420 -8.97 8.64 -26.04
N ALA A 421 -8.29 9.69 -26.52
CA ALA A 421 -7.14 9.55 -27.41
C ALA A 421 -5.92 8.93 -26.70
N LEU A 422 -5.65 9.31 -25.45
CA LEU A 422 -4.49 8.85 -24.68
C LEU A 422 -4.58 7.38 -24.25
N LEU A 423 -5.77 6.77 -24.25
CA LEU A 423 -5.96 5.33 -24.02
C LEU A 423 -5.38 4.47 -25.15
N ASP A 424 -5.21 5.03 -26.35
CA ASP A 424 -4.63 4.37 -27.52
C ASP A 424 -3.22 4.90 -27.87
N ASP A 425 -2.54 5.55 -26.93
CA ASP A 425 -1.19 6.10 -27.15
C ASP A 425 -0.18 5.02 -27.59
N ALA A 426 0.84 5.42 -28.35
CA ALA A 426 1.95 4.54 -28.71
C ALA A 426 2.73 4.04 -27.47
N LYS A 427 2.86 4.87 -26.42
CA LYS A 427 3.56 4.53 -25.18
C LYS A 427 2.62 3.96 -24.13
N GLN A 428 3.03 2.84 -23.56
CA GLN A 428 2.29 2.09 -22.56
C GLN A 428 2.03 2.92 -21.29
N GLU A 429 3.02 3.67 -20.84
CA GLU A 429 2.97 4.50 -19.63
C GLU A 429 1.87 5.56 -19.72
N VAL A 430 1.61 6.07 -20.93
CA VAL A 430 0.53 7.04 -21.21
C VAL A 430 -0.83 6.34 -21.17
N ARG A 431 -0.97 5.18 -21.82
CA ARG A 431 -2.21 4.37 -21.78
C ARG A 431 -2.61 3.98 -20.36
N LEU A 432 -1.64 3.58 -19.53
CA LEU A 432 -1.86 3.22 -18.12
C LEU A 432 -2.28 4.42 -17.27
N ALA A 433 -1.64 5.58 -17.46
CA ALA A 433 -2.03 6.82 -16.79
C ALA A 433 -3.45 7.27 -17.19
N ALA A 434 -3.81 7.17 -18.48
CA ALA A 434 -5.14 7.46 -18.97
C ALA A 434 -6.19 6.51 -18.39
N TYR A 435 -5.89 5.20 -18.31
CA TYR A 435 -6.73 4.22 -17.63
C TYR A 435 -6.98 4.60 -16.16
N ASN A 436 -5.92 4.91 -15.42
CA ASN A 436 -6.03 5.27 -14.00
C ASN A 436 -6.98 6.46 -13.78
N SER A 437 -6.89 7.49 -14.64
CA SER A 437 -7.81 8.64 -14.64
C SER A 437 -9.26 8.26 -14.98
N ILE A 438 -9.53 7.47 -16.02
CA ILE A 438 -10.92 7.05 -16.34
C ILE A 438 -11.50 6.11 -15.27
N ALA A 439 -10.66 5.32 -14.60
CA ALA A 439 -11.05 4.33 -13.61
C ALA A 439 -11.48 4.93 -12.27
N ILE A 440 -11.04 6.16 -12.00
CA ILE A 440 -11.46 7.01 -10.87
C ILE A 440 -12.64 7.90 -11.25
N THR A 441 -12.60 8.55 -12.41
CA THR A 441 -13.63 9.52 -12.82
C THR A 441 -14.95 8.86 -13.25
N GLY A 442 -14.89 7.62 -13.78
CA GLY A 442 -16.06 6.85 -14.22
C GLY A 442 -16.48 7.18 -15.65
N HIS A 443 -15.54 7.07 -16.59
CA HIS A 443 -15.74 7.35 -18.01
C HIS A 443 -16.67 6.34 -18.70
N GLU A 444 -17.36 6.76 -19.78
CA GLU A 444 -18.34 5.92 -20.49
C GLU A 444 -17.74 4.77 -21.31
N LEU A 445 -16.47 4.91 -21.72
CA LEU A 445 -15.70 3.86 -22.39
C LEU A 445 -15.34 2.69 -21.46
N LEU A 446 -15.45 2.88 -20.14
CA LEU A 446 -15.11 1.88 -19.13
C LEU A 446 -16.33 1.07 -18.72
N ASN A 447 -16.36 -0.20 -19.12
CA ASN A 447 -17.33 -1.17 -18.62
C ASN A 447 -16.69 -2.02 -17.51
N ARG A 448 -17.19 -1.90 -16.27
CA ARG A 448 -16.65 -2.56 -15.09
C ARG A 448 -17.56 -3.69 -14.61
N TYR A 449 -17.05 -4.92 -14.66
CA TYR A 449 -17.67 -6.09 -14.04
C TYR A 449 -17.06 -6.35 -12.65
N VAL A 450 -17.89 -6.81 -11.70
CA VAL A 450 -17.49 -7.09 -10.32
C VAL A 450 -17.52 -8.59 -10.06
N VAL A 451 -16.34 -9.23 -9.93
CA VAL A 451 -16.24 -10.65 -9.59
C VAL A 451 -16.34 -10.83 -8.08
N ARG A 452 -17.17 -11.77 -7.62
CA ARG A 452 -17.49 -11.99 -6.20
C ARG A 452 -17.22 -13.43 -5.76
N ASP A 453 -16.97 -13.62 -4.47
CA ASP A 453 -16.82 -14.94 -3.84
C ASP A 453 -18.16 -15.46 -3.29
N GLY A 454 -18.13 -16.66 -2.71
CA GLY A 454 -19.29 -17.30 -2.10
C GLY A 454 -19.90 -16.57 -0.89
N ASN A 455 -19.28 -15.50 -0.40
CA ASN A 455 -19.80 -14.65 0.68
C ASN A 455 -20.38 -13.31 0.17
N ASP A 456 -20.54 -13.15 -1.16
CA ASP A 456 -20.87 -11.88 -1.84
C ASP A 456 -19.76 -10.80 -1.68
N GLU A 457 -18.57 -11.16 -1.18
CA GLU A 457 -17.44 -10.23 -1.07
C GLU A 457 -16.72 -10.08 -2.43
N VAL A 458 -16.18 -8.89 -2.72
CA VAL A 458 -15.53 -8.61 -4.01
C VAL A 458 -14.17 -9.29 -4.09
N LYS A 459 -13.99 -10.21 -5.05
CA LYS A 459 -12.70 -10.87 -5.35
C LYS A 459 -11.77 -9.94 -6.11
N PHE A 460 -12.25 -9.42 -7.25
CA PHE A 460 -11.54 -8.52 -8.14
C PHE A 460 -12.50 -7.86 -9.13
N LEU A 461 -12.01 -6.88 -9.89
CA LEU A 461 -12.76 -6.19 -10.94
C LEU A 461 -12.23 -6.60 -12.33
N ILE A 462 -13.12 -6.69 -13.32
CA ILE A 462 -12.74 -6.79 -14.73
C ILE A 462 -13.16 -5.48 -15.40
N ASP A 463 -12.19 -4.71 -15.86
CA ASP A 463 -12.38 -3.41 -16.49
C ASP A 463 -12.15 -3.55 -18.00
N ARG A 464 -13.21 -3.46 -18.81
CA ARG A 464 -13.15 -3.49 -20.28
C ARG A 464 -13.17 -2.06 -20.82
N ILE A 465 -12.26 -1.73 -21.73
CA ILE A 465 -12.17 -0.41 -22.37
C ILE A 465 -12.58 -0.53 -23.83
N ARG A 466 -13.65 0.18 -24.21
CA ARG A 466 -14.24 0.16 -25.56
C ARG A 466 -13.47 1.02 -26.55
N GLY A 467 -13.51 0.61 -27.82
CA GLY A 467 -13.04 1.42 -28.94
C GLY A 467 -11.52 1.64 -28.97
N ILE A 468 -10.76 0.71 -28.38
CA ILE A 468 -9.30 0.77 -28.33
C ILE A 468 -8.71 -0.18 -29.38
N GLU A 469 -7.84 0.33 -30.25
CA GLU A 469 -7.20 -0.45 -31.30
C GLU A 469 -6.04 -1.30 -30.76
N LYS A 470 -5.19 -0.75 -29.88
CA LYS A 470 -3.97 -1.42 -29.39
C LYS A 470 -4.28 -2.34 -28.20
N PRO A 471 -4.23 -3.68 -28.37
CA PRO A 471 -4.59 -4.59 -27.29
C PRO A 471 -3.53 -4.59 -26.19
N LEU A 472 -3.96 -4.36 -24.96
CA LEU A 472 -3.11 -4.37 -23.77
C LEU A 472 -3.90 -4.97 -22.60
N ILE A 473 -3.24 -5.80 -21.80
CA ILE A 473 -3.81 -6.32 -20.56
C ILE A 473 -3.02 -5.74 -19.39
N TYR A 474 -3.70 -5.08 -18.46
CA TYR A 474 -3.09 -4.54 -17.24
C TYR A 474 -3.68 -5.21 -16.00
N VAL A 475 -2.83 -5.89 -15.24
CA VAL A 475 -3.16 -6.62 -14.02
C VAL A 475 -2.68 -5.78 -12.84
N THR A 476 -3.60 -5.16 -12.10
CA THR A 476 -3.26 -4.10 -11.13
C THR A 476 -3.98 -4.20 -9.78
N HIS A 477 -3.42 -3.55 -8.77
CA HIS A 477 -3.97 -3.46 -7.41
C HIS A 477 -3.83 -2.06 -6.79
N GLU A 478 -3.49 -1.06 -7.61
CA GLU A 478 -3.11 0.32 -7.20
C GLU A 478 -4.14 1.03 -6.27
N TYR A 479 -5.42 0.64 -6.35
CA TYR A 479 -6.51 1.22 -5.55
C TYR A 479 -7.07 0.29 -4.47
N GLY A 480 -6.28 -0.68 -3.99
CA GLY A 480 -6.67 -1.59 -2.90
C GLY A 480 -7.77 -2.59 -3.26
N ILE A 481 -8.12 -2.71 -4.54
CA ILE A 481 -8.98 -3.77 -5.08
C ILE A 481 -8.25 -4.32 -6.31
N PRO A 482 -7.98 -5.64 -6.40
CA PRO A 482 -7.35 -6.23 -7.58
C PRO A 482 -8.21 -6.05 -8.84
N ARG A 483 -7.57 -5.84 -9.99
CA ARG A 483 -8.22 -5.59 -11.28
C ARG A 483 -7.50 -6.27 -12.44
N ILE A 484 -8.27 -6.79 -13.37
CA ILE A 484 -7.80 -7.20 -14.69
C ILE A 484 -8.42 -6.24 -15.71
N VAL A 485 -7.58 -5.45 -16.36
CA VAL A 485 -7.98 -4.41 -17.31
C VAL A 485 -7.69 -4.90 -18.72
N LEU A 486 -8.69 -4.80 -19.60
CA LEU A 486 -8.62 -5.18 -21.00
C LEU A 486 -8.78 -3.90 -21.84
N PHE A 487 -7.66 -3.38 -22.33
CA PHE A 487 -7.64 -2.40 -23.41
C PHE A 487 -7.98 -3.16 -24.69
N ASN A 488 -9.05 -2.74 -25.36
CA ASN A 488 -9.80 -3.48 -26.37
C ASN A 488 -10.73 -4.53 -25.73
N ASP A 489 -12.03 -4.20 -25.68
CA ASP A 489 -13.07 -5.07 -25.14
C ASP A 489 -13.41 -6.25 -26.07
N GLN A 490 -13.10 -6.13 -27.37
CA GLN A 490 -13.26 -7.16 -28.41
C GLN A 490 -12.00 -8.01 -28.62
N MET A 491 -11.02 -7.96 -27.70
CA MET A 491 -9.77 -8.71 -27.78
C MET A 491 -10.04 -10.22 -27.92
N LYS A 492 -9.65 -10.78 -29.07
CA LYS A 492 -9.87 -12.20 -29.41
C LYS A 492 -8.76 -13.11 -28.87
N LEU A 493 -9.12 -14.36 -28.58
CA LEU A 493 -8.15 -15.45 -28.45
C LEU A 493 -7.66 -15.86 -29.85
N ALA A 494 -6.59 -16.66 -29.93
CA ALA A 494 -6.10 -17.16 -31.20
C ALA A 494 -7.18 -17.97 -31.95
N ASP A 495 -7.33 -17.70 -33.25
CA ASP A 495 -8.31 -18.36 -34.11
C ASP A 495 -8.08 -19.88 -34.24
N GLU A 496 -6.82 -20.31 -34.12
CA GLU A 496 -6.37 -21.69 -34.23
C GLU A 496 -5.39 -22.04 -33.10
N GLY A 497 -5.26 -23.34 -32.82
CA GLY A 497 -4.27 -23.87 -31.90
C GLY A 497 -4.82 -24.34 -30.56
N TYR A 498 -3.89 -24.66 -29.67
CA TYR A 498 -4.13 -25.25 -28.36
C TYR A 498 -3.19 -24.61 -27.34
N ALA A 499 -3.72 -24.27 -26.18
CA ALA A 499 -2.95 -23.79 -25.03
C ALA A 499 -3.19 -24.70 -23.83
N SER A 500 -2.14 -24.99 -23.07
CA SER A 500 -2.22 -25.78 -21.83
C SER A 500 -1.43 -25.13 -20.71
N MET A 501 -1.91 -25.30 -19.48
CA MET A 501 -1.24 -24.84 -18.27
C MET A 501 -1.62 -25.69 -17.06
N TRP A 502 -0.79 -25.55 -16.02
CA TRP A 502 -0.91 -26.29 -14.76
C TRP A 502 -0.96 -27.81 -14.98
N SER A 503 -0.10 -28.34 -15.85
CA SER A 503 -0.02 -29.77 -16.20
C SER A 503 -1.34 -30.34 -16.73
N ASP A 504 -1.84 -29.74 -17.82
CA ASP A 504 -3.11 -30.08 -18.48
C ASP A 504 -4.35 -30.01 -17.57
N ARG A 505 -4.27 -29.21 -16.49
CA ARG A 505 -5.42 -28.94 -15.62
C ARG A 505 -6.37 -27.92 -16.24
N LEU A 506 -5.83 -26.94 -16.96
CA LEU A 506 -6.59 -26.00 -17.78
C LEU A 506 -6.05 -26.05 -19.21
N MET A 507 -6.93 -26.35 -20.16
CA MET A 507 -6.61 -26.42 -21.59
C MET A 507 -7.63 -25.60 -22.38
N LEU A 508 -7.16 -24.88 -23.39
CA LEU A 508 -7.98 -24.13 -24.33
C LEU A 508 -7.74 -24.68 -25.74
N ARG A 509 -8.81 -24.86 -26.51
CA ARG A 509 -8.74 -25.26 -27.91
C ARG A 509 -9.71 -24.41 -28.72
N SER A 510 -9.20 -23.76 -29.77
CA SER A 510 -10.05 -23.01 -30.70
C SER A 510 -10.86 -23.99 -31.57
N ASN A 511 -12.10 -23.64 -31.90
CA ASN A 511 -12.95 -24.41 -32.81
C ASN A 511 -13.45 -23.51 -33.95
N ASP A 512 -13.71 -24.11 -35.11
CA ASP A 512 -14.32 -23.44 -36.26
C ASP A 512 -15.83 -23.19 -36.12
N ARG A 513 -16.44 -23.60 -35.00
CA ARG A 513 -17.86 -23.36 -34.73
C ARG A 513 -18.09 -21.87 -34.48
N VAL A 514 -19.03 -21.32 -35.22
CA VAL A 514 -19.60 -20.00 -34.97
C VAL A 514 -20.93 -20.21 -34.25
N VAL A 515 -21.09 -19.60 -33.08
CA VAL A 515 -22.34 -19.64 -32.31
C VAL A 515 -23.13 -18.36 -32.54
N ASP A 516 -24.44 -18.51 -32.71
CA ASP A 516 -25.38 -17.39 -32.79
C ASP A 516 -25.33 -16.58 -31.47
N PRO A 517 -25.10 -15.26 -31.49
CA PRO A 517 -24.97 -14.45 -30.29
C PRO A 517 -26.18 -14.51 -29.34
N THR A 518 -27.35 -14.95 -29.82
CA THR A 518 -28.56 -15.09 -29.00
C THR A 518 -28.59 -16.35 -28.13
N ALA A 519 -27.76 -17.36 -28.41
CA ALA A 519 -27.79 -18.67 -27.74
C ALA A 519 -27.02 -18.70 -26.40
N VAL A 520 -26.24 -17.66 -26.09
CA VAL A 520 -25.52 -17.52 -24.83
C VAL A 520 -25.72 -16.10 -24.31
N ASN A 521 -26.05 -15.92 -23.03
CA ASN A 521 -26.13 -14.59 -22.37
C ASN A 521 -24.74 -13.94 -22.17
N VAL A 522 -23.86 -14.01 -23.17
CA VAL A 522 -22.52 -13.44 -23.16
C VAL A 522 -22.55 -11.99 -23.63
N LEU A 523 -21.59 -11.22 -23.13
CA LEU A 523 -21.56 -9.76 -23.15
C LEU A 523 -21.18 -9.13 -24.51
N ASP A 524 -21.42 -9.81 -25.65
CA ASP A 524 -21.14 -9.29 -27.00
C ASP A 524 -22.03 -9.90 -28.11
N SER A 525 -22.35 -9.08 -29.12
CA SER A 525 -23.28 -9.37 -30.21
C SER A 525 -22.64 -9.75 -31.55
N ALA A 526 -21.32 -9.99 -31.59
CA ALA A 526 -20.60 -10.33 -32.81
C ALA A 526 -20.42 -11.85 -32.96
N ALA A 527 -20.85 -12.40 -34.10
CA ALA A 527 -20.65 -13.81 -34.46
C ALA A 527 -19.16 -14.17 -34.35
N SER A 528 -18.84 -15.00 -33.36
CA SER A 528 -17.46 -15.31 -32.96
C SER A 528 -17.23 -16.81 -33.04
N ARG A 529 -16.04 -17.21 -33.49
CA ARG A 529 -15.51 -18.56 -33.28
C ARG A 529 -15.62 -18.93 -31.80
N THR A 530 -15.83 -20.20 -31.50
CA THR A 530 -15.81 -20.68 -30.11
C THR A 530 -14.44 -21.19 -29.70
N THR A 531 -14.12 -21.02 -28.42
CA THR A 531 -13.04 -21.73 -27.75
C THR A 531 -13.66 -22.73 -26.79
N THR A 532 -13.24 -23.99 -26.85
CA THR A 532 -13.54 -24.95 -25.78
C THR A 532 -12.50 -24.82 -24.68
N VAL A 533 -12.97 -24.57 -23.47
CA VAL A 533 -12.19 -24.55 -22.24
C VAL A 533 -12.43 -25.88 -21.51
N PHE A 534 -11.36 -26.63 -21.29
CA PHE A 534 -11.37 -27.85 -20.48
C PHE A 534 -10.71 -27.57 -19.12
N TYR A 535 -11.42 -27.86 -18.02
CA TYR A 535 -10.90 -27.70 -16.67
C TYR A 535 -11.03 -28.99 -15.86
N ARG A 536 -9.91 -29.50 -15.35
CA ARG A 536 -9.85 -30.70 -14.50
C ARG A 536 -9.73 -30.27 -13.04
N LEU A 537 -10.70 -30.63 -12.20
CA LEU A 537 -10.66 -30.30 -10.79
C LEU A 537 -9.41 -30.87 -10.09
N ASN A 538 -8.78 -30.09 -9.20
CA ASN A 538 -7.70 -30.54 -8.32
C ASN A 538 -8.24 -31.50 -7.23
N ALA A 539 -7.37 -32.04 -6.38
CA ALA A 539 -7.78 -33.00 -5.34
C ALA A 539 -8.75 -32.40 -4.31
N ARG A 540 -8.62 -31.10 -4.02
CA ARG A 540 -9.45 -30.38 -3.05
C ARG A 540 -10.82 -30.02 -3.63
N GLU A 541 -10.87 -29.42 -4.81
CA GLU A 541 -12.13 -29.08 -5.49
C GLU A 541 -13.00 -30.32 -5.70
N LYS A 542 -12.39 -31.48 -5.97
CA LYS A 542 -13.06 -32.79 -5.98
C LYS A 542 -13.68 -33.13 -4.62
N ALA A 543 -12.94 -32.93 -3.53
CA ALA A 543 -13.45 -33.15 -2.18
C ALA A 543 -14.58 -32.18 -1.83
N ASP A 544 -14.47 -30.91 -2.21
CA ASP A 544 -15.48 -29.88 -1.96
C ASP A 544 -16.78 -30.15 -2.75
N VAL A 545 -16.69 -30.57 -4.02
CA VAL A 545 -17.85 -31.02 -4.82
C VAL A 545 -18.52 -32.24 -4.19
N VAL A 546 -17.74 -33.23 -3.72
CA VAL A 546 -18.28 -34.44 -3.07
C VAL A 546 -18.85 -34.15 -1.68
N ALA A 547 -18.31 -33.18 -0.95
CA ALA A 547 -18.78 -32.78 0.37
C ALA A 547 -20.15 -32.10 0.32
N ASN A 548 -20.37 -31.26 -0.69
CA ASN A 548 -21.61 -30.48 -0.86
C ASN A 548 -22.73 -31.23 -1.62
N ALA A 549 -22.42 -32.37 -2.24
CA ALA A 549 -23.40 -33.14 -3.01
C ALA A 549 -24.32 -34.01 -2.15
N LYS A 550 -25.61 -34.06 -2.51
CA LYS A 550 -26.61 -34.98 -1.94
C LYS A 550 -26.25 -36.45 -2.18
N ASP A 551 -25.79 -36.78 -3.39
CA ASP A 551 -25.23 -38.10 -3.73
C ASP A 551 -23.71 -38.00 -3.91
N LYS A 552 -22.99 -38.43 -2.87
CA LYS A 552 -21.52 -38.41 -2.83
C LYS A 552 -20.88 -39.39 -3.83
N ARG A 553 -21.54 -40.51 -4.17
CA ARG A 553 -21.00 -41.50 -5.12
C ARG A 553 -21.09 -40.97 -6.54
N LYS A 554 -22.25 -40.44 -6.94
CA LYS A 554 -22.42 -39.81 -8.26
C LYS A 554 -21.48 -38.61 -8.41
N ALA A 555 -21.43 -37.71 -7.42
CA ALA A 555 -20.54 -36.55 -7.45
C ALA A 555 -19.05 -36.93 -7.52
N ALA A 556 -18.62 -38.02 -6.88
CA ALA A 556 -17.22 -38.48 -6.96
C ALA A 556 -16.83 -39.02 -8.34
N VAL A 557 -17.79 -39.58 -9.09
CA VAL A 557 -17.59 -39.97 -10.50
C VAL A 557 -17.60 -38.75 -11.41
N GLU A 558 -18.52 -37.81 -11.17
CA GLU A 558 -18.69 -36.59 -11.96
C GLU A 558 -17.48 -35.64 -11.82
N ALA A 559 -16.99 -35.41 -10.60
CA ALA A 559 -15.81 -34.59 -10.30
C ALA A 559 -14.47 -35.16 -10.85
N ARG A 560 -14.45 -36.41 -11.34
CA ARG A 560 -13.30 -36.98 -12.07
C ARG A 560 -13.27 -36.57 -13.54
N LYS A 561 -14.43 -36.24 -14.13
CA LYS A 561 -14.50 -35.79 -15.52
C LYS A 561 -14.00 -34.35 -15.62
N PRO A 562 -13.31 -33.95 -16.71
CA PRO A 562 -13.02 -32.55 -16.94
C PRO A 562 -14.35 -31.81 -17.18
N LYS A 563 -14.51 -30.64 -16.57
CA LYS A 563 -15.56 -29.69 -16.97
C LYS A 563 -15.20 -29.15 -18.35
N GLN A 564 -16.19 -29.05 -19.23
CA GLN A 564 -16.03 -28.53 -20.58
C GLN A 564 -16.99 -27.36 -20.77
N TYR A 565 -16.47 -26.23 -21.24
CA TYR A 565 -17.25 -25.04 -21.55
C TYR A 565 -16.96 -24.61 -22.99
N GLU A 566 -17.99 -24.25 -23.74
CA GLU A 566 -17.83 -23.64 -25.07
C GLU A 566 -18.20 -22.16 -24.94
N ILE A 567 -17.24 -21.27 -25.21
CA ILE A 567 -17.40 -19.82 -25.05
C ILE A 567 -17.03 -19.10 -26.35
N PRO A 568 -17.60 -17.90 -26.62
CA PRO A 568 -17.05 -16.97 -27.58
C PRO A 568 -15.55 -16.74 -27.38
N SER A 569 -14.78 -16.74 -28.46
CA SER A 569 -13.31 -16.66 -28.48
C SER A 569 -12.79 -15.23 -28.16
N THR A 570 -13.18 -14.69 -27.01
CA THR A 570 -12.76 -13.38 -26.50
C THR A 570 -12.13 -13.48 -25.11
N VAL A 571 -11.07 -12.70 -24.88
CA VAL A 571 -10.35 -12.65 -23.60
C VAL A 571 -11.28 -12.21 -22.47
N ALA A 572 -12.19 -11.27 -22.74
CA ALA A 572 -13.18 -10.81 -21.76
C ALA A 572 -14.09 -11.94 -21.25
N THR A 573 -14.60 -12.79 -22.16
CA THR A 573 -15.47 -13.91 -21.79
C THR A 573 -14.69 -14.99 -21.04
N LEU A 574 -13.45 -15.26 -21.45
CA LEU A 574 -12.57 -16.18 -20.75
C LEU A 574 -12.27 -15.70 -19.32
N VAL A 575 -11.75 -14.48 -19.14
CA VAL A 575 -11.44 -13.90 -17.82
C VAL A 575 -12.66 -13.91 -16.90
N TYR A 576 -13.85 -13.67 -17.47
CA TYR A 576 -15.11 -13.78 -16.76
C TYR A 576 -15.41 -15.23 -16.32
N LEU A 577 -15.43 -16.21 -17.22
CA LEU A 577 -15.64 -17.64 -16.91
C LEU A 577 -14.67 -18.14 -15.83
N LEU A 578 -13.39 -17.75 -15.93
CA LEU A 578 -12.35 -18.16 -14.98
C LEU A 578 -12.65 -17.63 -13.56
N GLY A 579 -13.01 -16.35 -13.43
CA GLY A 579 -13.20 -15.70 -12.13
C GLY A 579 -14.58 -15.87 -11.50
N HIS A 580 -15.64 -15.96 -12.34
CA HIS A 580 -17.03 -16.03 -11.90
C HIS A 580 -17.30 -17.32 -11.12
N ARG A 581 -18.19 -17.21 -10.13
CA ARG A 581 -18.69 -18.33 -9.34
C ARG A 581 -20.12 -18.61 -9.76
N GLN A 582 -20.33 -19.78 -10.36
CA GLN A 582 -21.68 -20.31 -10.58
C GLN A 582 -22.30 -20.63 -9.20
N VAL A 583 -23.48 -20.06 -8.88
CA VAL A 583 -24.19 -20.36 -7.63
C VAL A 583 -25.19 -21.48 -7.88
N ASP A 584 -26.04 -21.33 -8.90
CA ASP A 584 -27.07 -22.30 -9.28
C ASP A 584 -26.88 -22.88 -10.71
N PHE A 585 -27.66 -23.90 -11.06
CA PHE A 585 -27.61 -24.52 -12.40
C PHE A 585 -28.10 -23.60 -13.53
N GLU A 586 -28.93 -22.61 -13.21
CA GLU A 586 -29.44 -21.60 -14.15
C GLU A 586 -28.52 -20.36 -14.25
N ASP A 587 -27.54 -20.24 -13.34
CA ASP A 587 -26.52 -19.19 -13.43
C ASP A 587 -25.54 -19.43 -14.58
N GLN A 588 -24.84 -18.36 -14.95
CA GLN A 588 -23.76 -18.43 -15.91
C GLN A 588 -22.62 -19.36 -15.39
N PRO A 589 -22.01 -20.15 -16.29
CA PRO A 589 -20.93 -21.04 -15.91
C PRO A 589 -19.72 -20.27 -15.36
N GLY A 590 -19.05 -20.86 -14.37
CA GLY A 590 -17.90 -20.25 -13.69
C GLY A 590 -16.98 -21.27 -13.03
N LEU A 591 -15.70 -20.94 -12.93
CA LEU A 591 -14.67 -21.77 -12.28
C LEU A 591 -14.29 -21.29 -10.86
N ASP A 592 -14.79 -20.15 -10.39
CA ASP A 592 -14.49 -19.52 -9.08
C ASP A 592 -12.99 -19.31 -8.80
N LEU A 593 -12.13 -19.21 -9.83
CA LEU A 593 -10.68 -19.08 -9.64
C LEU A 593 -10.31 -17.77 -8.94
N THR A 594 -9.18 -17.80 -8.22
CA THR A 594 -8.63 -16.63 -7.53
C THR A 594 -8.05 -15.62 -8.53
N TYR A 595 -7.99 -14.34 -8.14
CA TYR A 595 -7.35 -13.28 -8.94
C TYR A 595 -5.93 -13.68 -9.41
N SER A 596 -5.15 -14.30 -8.53
CA SER A 596 -3.81 -14.83 -8.77
C SER A 596 -3.78 -15.86 -9.89
N GLN A 597 -4.72 -16.81 -9.86
CA GLN A 597 -4.86 -17.83 -10.89
C GLN A 597 -5.32 -17.21 -12.21
N VAL A 598 -6.31 -16.33 -12.23
CA VAL A 598 -6.78 -15.69 -13.48
C VAL A 598 -5.67 -14.84 -14.11
N ALA A 599 -4.88 -14.11 -13.30
CA ALA A 599 -3.70 -13.37 -13.77
C ALA A 599 -2.63 -14.30 -14.36
N ASP A 600 -2.35 -15.45 -13.75
CA ASP A 600 -1.43 -16.46 -14.29
C ASP A 600 -1.93 -17.05 -15.61
N VAL A 601 -3.24 -17.39 -15.72
CA VAL A 601 -3.81 -17.87 -17.00
C VAL A 601 -3.56 -16.86 -18.12
N VAL A 602 -3.90 -15.59 -17.89
CA VAL A 602 -3.80 -14.55 -18.91
C VAL A 602 -2.33 -14.28 -19.29
N TYR A 603 -1.41 -14.30 -18.32
CA TYR A 603 0.03 -14.21 -18.57
C TYR A 603 0.55 -15.40 -19.41
N GLN A 604 0.17 -16.63 -19.06
CA GLN A 604 0.58 -17.83 -19.80
C GLN A 604 0.01 -17.85 -21.23
N LEU A 605 -1.23 -17.41 -21.45
CA LEU A 605 -1.82 -17.34 -22.79
C LEU A 605 -1.14 -16.29 -23.69
N SER A 606 -0.77 -15.14 -23.14
CA SER A 606 0.03 -14.14 -23.87
C SER A 606 1.40 -14.70 -24.22
N LYS A 607 2.09 -15.32 -23.26
CA LYS A 607 3.40 -15.96 -23.46
C LYS A 607 3.38 -17.10 -24.50
N GLN A 608 2.31 -17.88 -24.54
CA GLN A 608 2.10 -18.95 -25.53
C GLN A 608 1.64 -18.42 -26.90
N GLY A 609 1.45 -17.10 -27.07
CA GLY A 609 0.96 -16.49 -28.31
C GLY A 609 -0.53 -16.70 -28.58
N TYR A 610 -1.25 -17.36 -27.66
CA TYR A 610 -2.69 -17.61 -27.73
C TYR A 610 -3.53 -16.34 -27.48
N VAL A 611 -2.92 -15.31 -26.88
CA VAL A 611 -3.43 -13.94 -26.78
C VAL A 611 -2.42 -12.98 -27.38
N LYS A 612 -2.79 -12.30 -28.47
CA LYS A 612 -1.94 -11.31 -29.17
C LYS A 612 -2.00 -9.94 -28.50
N ALA A 613 -1.66 -9.89 -27.21
CA ALA A 613 -1.62 -8.67 -26.41
C ALA A 613 -0.46 -8.71 -25.42
N GLU A 614 0.15 -7.55 -25.14
CA GLU A 614 1.12 -7.38 -24.06
C GLU A 614 0.40 -7.50 -22.69
N VAL A 615 1.03 -8.15 -21.71
CA VAL A 615 0.52 -8.28 -20.34
C VAL A 615 1.42 -7.54 -19.37
N VAL A 616 0.90 -6.47 -18.79
CA VAL A 616 1.56 -5.66 -17.77
C VAL A 616 1.07 -6.08 -16.40
N LEU A 617 2.00 -6.38 -15.50
CA LEU A 617 1.72 -6.69 -14.11
C LEU A 617 2.19 -5.56 -13.21
N HIS A 618 1.28 -4.98 -12.42
CA HIS A 618 1.66 -4.07 -11.34
C HIS A 618 2.51 -4.82 -10.31
N GLN A 619 3.73 -4.35 -10.06
CA GLN A 619 4.63 -4.93 -9.06
C GLN A 619 4.43 -4.21 -7.73
N SER A 620 4.11 -4.95 -6.67
CA SER A 620 4.00 -4.35 -5.33
C SER A 620 5.40 -3.94 -4.84
N PRO A 621 5.63 -2.66 -4.45
CA PRO A 621 6.93 -2.20 -3.95
C PRO A 621 7.22 -2.69 -2.52
N LEU A 622 6.28 -3.39 -1.88
CA LEU A 622 6.29 -3.72 -0.46
C LEU A 622 7.57 -4.44 0.01
N GLN A 623 8.11 -5.38 -0.76
CA GLN A 623 9.35 -6.08 -0.40
C GLN A 623 10.51 -5.08 -0.25
N LYS A 624 10.70 -4.19 -1.24
CA LYS A 624 11.75 -3.17 -1.19
C LYS A 624 11.54 -2.20 -0.01
N GLN A 625 10.29 -1.81 0.25
CA GLN A 625 9.95 -0.94 1.39
C GLN A 625 10.28 -1.58 2.74
N ILE A 626 10.04 -2.88 2.90
CA ILE A 626 10.39 -3.63 4.11
C ILE A 626 11.92 -3.75 4.23
N ASP A 627 12.61 -4.13 3.16
CA ASP A 627 14.07 -4.25 3.12
C ASP A 627 14.76 -2.92 3.49
N ASP A 628 14.29 -1.80 2.92
CA ASP A 628 14.85 -0.47 3.17
C ASP A 628 14.52 0.03 4.59
N TYR A 629 13.33 -0.26 5.13
CA TYR A 629 12.98 0.02 6.52
C TYR A 629 13.82 -0.77 7.52
N GLN A 630 14.09 -2.05 7.24
CA GLN A 630 14.94 -2.90 8.09
C GLN A 630 16.38 -2.38 8.12
N LYS A 631 16.96 -2.00 6.95
CA LYS A 631 18.28 -1.37 6.88
C LYS A 631 18.35 -0.06 7.66
N ALA A 632 17.37 0.83 7.50
CA ALA A 632 17.33 2.11 8.20
C ALA A 632 17.33 1.94 9.73
N ASN A 633 16.51 1.02 10.26
CA ASN A 633 16.44 0.77 11.70
C ASN A 633 17.68 0.03 12.25
N GLN A 634 18.38 -0.77 11.43
CA GLN A 634 19.68 -1.34 11.82
C GLN A 634 20.73 -0.23 12.01
N ILE A 635 20.77 0.75 11.11
CA ILE A 635 21.69 1.90 11.19
C ILE A 635 21.38 2.76 12.42
N ASP A 636 20.10 3.04 12.69
CA ASP A 636 19.70 3.82 13.87
C ASP A 636 19.88 3.06 15.20
N GLY A 637 19.84 1.73 15.19
CA GLY A 637 20.23 0.90 16.34
C GLY A 637 21.71 1.07 16.68
N VAL A 638 22.59 0.90 15.68
CA VAL A 638 24.04 1.07 15.83
C VAL A 638 24.42 2.49 16.31
N ARG A 639 23.70 3.53 15.87
CA ARG A 639 23.90 4.90 16.36
C ARG A 639 23.49 5.11 17.82
N ARG A 640 22.41 4.49 18.27
CA ARG A 640 22.01 4.57 19.69
C ARG A 640 22.98 3.84 20.60
N ASP A 641 23.55 2.72 20.12
CA ASP A 641 24.55 1.97 20.87
C ASP A 641 25.90 2.71 20.91
N SER A 642 26.27 3.47 19.85
CA SER A 642 27.47 4.34 19.88
C SER A 642 27.32 5.56 20.80
N ASP A 643 26.12 6.14 20.88
CA ASP A 643 25.84 7.29 21.76
C ASP A 643 25.62 6.86 23.24
N ALA A 644 25.60 5.56 23.52
CA ALA A 644 25.42 4.99 24.86
C ALA A 644 26.72 4.55 25.55
N ILE A 645 27.88 4.71 24.91
CA ILE A 645 29.20 4.41 25.48
C ILE A 645 29.99 5.71 25.65
N ASP A 646 29.60 6.48 26.67
CA ASP A 646 30.45 7.51 27.26
C ASP A 646 31.13 6.89 28.49
N PRO A 647 32.45 6.57 28.45
CA PRO A 647 33.11 5.98 29.60
C PRO A 647 33.19 7.01 30.72
N MET A 648 32.56 6.70 31.86
CA MET A 648 32.66 7.51 33.08
C MET A 648 34.13 7.68 33.48
N VAL A 649 34.72 8.84 33.16
CA VAL A 649 35.99 9.28 33.72
C VAL A 649 35.71 9.82 35.12
N GLU A 650 36.04 9.03 36.14
CA GLU A 650 36.05 9.49 37.52
C GLU A 650 37.23 10.47 37.73
N ASP A 651 36.97 11.77 37.53
CA ASP A 651 37.85 12.83 38.01
C ASP A 651 37.78 12.88 39.55
N SER A 652 38.75 12.23 40.21
CA SER A 652 39.06 12.47 41.63
C SER A 652 40.36 13.28 41.76
N PRO A 653 40.35 14.46 42.41
CA PRO A 653 41.51 15.34 42.45
C PRO A 653 42.57 14.85 43.43
N ALA A 654 43.83 14.85 42.99
CA ALA A 654 44.97 14.56 43.86
C ALA A 654 45.26 15.74 44.81
N VAL A 655 45.14 15.51 46.12
CA VAL A 655 45.66 16.41 47.17
C VAL A 655 46.96 15.83 47.73
N SER A 656 48.00 16.66 47.76
CA SER A 656 49.33 16.36 48.28
C SER A 656 49.39 16.34 49.81
N GLY A 657 50.14 15.41 50.44
CA GLY A 657 50.46 15.54 51.88
C GLY A 657 51.09 14.33 52.59
N GLU A 658 52.41 14.21 52.51
CA GLU A 658 53.35 13.98 53.64
C GLU A 658 53.23 12.78 54.63
N LYS A 659 54.32 11.97 54.72
CA LYS A 659 54.82 11.13 55.87
C LYS A 659 53.87 10.03 56.43
N ALA A 660 54.29 8.83 56.88
CA ALA A 660 55.51 8.02 56.88
C ALA A 660 55.09 6.57 57.34
N GLY A 661 55.87 5.47 57.32
CA GLY A 661 57.26 5.17 56.94
C GLY A 661 57.81 3.98 57.77
N ARG A 662 58.78 3.19 57.24
CA ARG A 662 59.29 1.85 57.73
C ARG A 662 58.39 0.67 57.29
N ARG A 663 58.84 -0.58 57.06
CA ARG A 663 60.13 -1.33 57.05
C ARG A 663 59.85 -2.71 56.36
N ILE A 664 60.74 -3.58 55.85
CA ILE A 664 62.21 -3.70 55.65
C ILE A 664 62.43 -4.47 54.31
N GLY A 665 63.64 -4.49 53.73
CA GLY A 665 64.19 -5.73 53.15
C GLY A 665 64.27 -5.89 51.63
N ALA A 666 65.27 -5.27 51.01
CA ALA A 666 66.02 -5.84 49.88
C ALA A 666 67.47 -6.05 50.36
N PRO A 667 68.33 -6.85 49.69
CA PRO A 667 68.88 -6.41 48.39
C PRO A 667 69.09 -7.56 47.37
N MET A 668 69.12 -7.25 46.06
CA MET A 668 70.30 -7.36 45.15
C MET A 668 70.80 -8.79 44.80
N THR A 669 71.29 -9.10 43.60
CA THR A 669 71.23 -8.56 42.21
C THR A 669 71.69 -9.74 41.28
N LEU A 670 71.79 -9.72 39.95
CA LEU A 670 72.41 -8.77 39.01
C LEU A 670 71.98 -9.17 37.57
N GLN A 671 71.73 -8.16 36.70
CA GLN A 671 72.17 -8.02 35.29
C GLN A 671 71.99 -9.17 34.26
N ARG A 672 71.89 -8.94 32.94
CA ARG A 672 71.59 -7.77 32.08
C ARG A 672 71.35 -8.29 30.64
N GLY A 673 70.42 -7.66 29.92
CA GLY A 673 70.58 -7.32 28.49
C GLY A 673 70.54 -8.46 27.47
N PHE A 674 70.49 -8.17 26.17
CA PHE A 674 70.15 -6.91 25.46
C PHE A 674 69.78 -7.29 23.99
N ASP A 675 69.22 -6.34 23.24
CA ASP A 675 69.20 -6.26 21.76
C ASP A 675 68.41 -7.24 20.85
N LYS A 676 67.41 -6.65 20.16
CA LYS A 676 67.14 -6.77 18.72
C LYS A 676 68.20 -5.94 17.94
N PRO A 677 68.50 -6.13 16.62
CA PRO A 677 67.68 -5.50 15.56
C PRO A 677 67.77 -6.02 14.09
N GLN A 678 66.86 -5.50 13.21
CA GLN A 678 67.10 -5.09 11.79
C GLN A 678 67.43 -6.15 10.68
N GLN A 679 67.34 -5.91 9.35
CA GLN A 679 66.50 -5.07 8.44
C GLN A 679 66.76 -5.46 6.94
N GLY A 680 65.95 -4.97 5.97
CA GLY A 680 66.21 -4.96 4.50
C GLY A 680 65.13 -5.68 3.65
N ARG A 681 64.44 -5.16 2.61
CA ARG A 681 64.72 -4.30 1.40
C ARG A 681 65.55 -5.04 0.31
N ALA A 682 65.31 -4.93 -1.02
CA ALA A 682 64.52 -3.97 -1.83
C ALA A 682 63.98 -4.55 -3.19
N GLU A 683 63.25 -3.71 -3.96
CA GLU A 683 63.05 -3.63 -5.45
C GLU A 683 62.58 -4.88 -6.25
N SER A 684 61.62 -4.91 -7.21
CA SER A 684 60.96 -3.99 -8.20
C SER A 684 61.49 -4.06 -9.65
N ASP A 685 60.76 -4.71 -10.58
CA ASP A 685 60.20 -4.12 -11.83
C ASP A 685 59.73 -5.16 -12.87
N GLY A 686 58.83 -4.72 -13.79
CA GLY A 686 58.85 -5.17 -15.19
C GLY A 686 57.73 -6.10 -15.72
N SER A 687 56.62 -5.54 -16.19
CA SER A 687 56.18 -5.68 -17.60
C SER A 687 54.84 -4.96 -17.85
N ASN A 688 54.79 -4.16 -18.92
CA ASN A 688 53.62 -3.42 -19.36
C ASN A 688 53.66 -3.41 -20.89
N ASP A 689 52.85 -4.26 -21.53
CA ASP A 689 52.84 -4.39 -22.99
C ASP A 689 51.68 -3.58 -23.59
N ALA A 690 52.04 -2.57 -24.38
CA ALA A 690 51.12 -1.79 -25.19
C ALA A 690 51.62 -1.77 -26.63
N LYS A 691 50.73 -2.05 -27.59
CA LYS A 691 50.96 -1.74 -29.01
C LYS A 691 49.66 -1.58 -29.77
N GLN A 692 49.35 -0.34 -30.12
CA GLN A 692 48.32 0.00 -31.09
C GLN A 692 48.97 0.75 -32.26
N GLN A 693 49.05 0.06 -33.40
CA GLN A 693 49.13 0.55 -34.78
C GLN A 693 50.25 1.55 -35.19
N ALA A 694 50.41 1.70 -36.50
CA ALA A 694 51.66 2.15 -37.12
C ALA A 694 51.60 3.55 -37.75
N ARG A 695 52.76 4.21 -37.67
CA ARG A 695 53.36 5.22 -38.56
C ARG A 695 53.01 5.12 -40.07
N PRO A 696 53.41 6.12 -40.90
CA PRO A 696 53.57 7.57 -40.61
C PRO A 696 53.09 8.49 -41.75
N GLU A 697 52.90 9.79 -41.48
CA GLU A 697 53.76 10.91 -41.92
C GLU A 697 53.43 12.17 -41.11
#